data_AF-K0R4W1-F1
#
_entry.id   AF-K0R4W1-F1
#
_cell.length_a   1.000
_cell.length_b   1.000
_cell.length_c   1.000
_cell.angle_alpha   90.00
_cell.angle_beta   90.00
_cell.angle_gamma   90.00
#
_symmetry.space_group_name_H-M   'P 1'
#
loop_
_entity.id
_entity.type
_entity.pdbx_description
1 polymer ?
#
loop_
_entity_poly.entity_id
_entity_poly.type
_entity_poly.pdbx_seq_one_letter_code
_entity_poly.pdbx_strand_id
1 'polypeptide(L)'
;TKDQSAGGKDSDKKDNKKAADEEGDVVPADVLLLRGSTVVNEASLTGESVPQMKEGLSELTDGTDLDMKTRHKTHVLYAGTRMLQCKGVEAVMEEEAARDGAGGVHGKLYRDIPSPPDGGCLTFVLRTGFSSAQGKLVRMIEGSQEKVKGHEKETALLLLMLFFFAVASSSYVLYHGLRDEGRSQYELLLHCILIVTSVIPPELPMQMALAVNNSLMTLMKLQIFCTEPYRVPIAGKLDSCLFDKTGTLTTDELVPVGVLGSGKVGCYLAGGAEEGAGNKGAAPDGKESGSPETRILAPMTRLPAEAALVLSGCHSLVLIDGETTGDPLESAALKAMRWEVSDGSSKTSRVVPSAGTERKKPGSPFSVSGSSRPTDGVEVLTRHHFSSRLQRMSCVVRDVANRKHYAVVKGSPEMVGKLLAKKPKGYDEAATLLSRRGYRVISLAYRPLSTAKDVESAQDARSSCEEGCAFAGFVAFTCRVRRDTKMILTRLRQGGMGVAMVTGDALLTAIHVAKEVGICDPDGGDGGADVGADPLTGETNKELLAFLERKRAENSTAAEKEADAKRRKKGKKKGTARPIAILERDGEDGLNLHWVDYDDGSVVRPYDASSVPELASKRDLAVTGTVLALAYEADDATRSVLEHFKVFARMTPDAKETVIECLHSVDRLCLMCGDGANDVGALKQADVGVALLSGFGDVNVDKGEDGNKKKKDHANGVGPGALAENTPRQQQQLTVISPQERQAIRSAPIWAIKAKIIALGGDPKKYPELTTKEDYITLYEIKGKEVAIKRRDQQRKKEEMMRKKTEAKTKQRELVAEKQQKMMERVKELEEQGVQFAQFKALQEFMANERAEGKKKASDIRSKNSVAGSAATIAGQLEDLEMDELPMVKIGDASLPCQFPSHSYTCSVAAPFTSKMPSIRSCVDIVRQGRCTLVTSIQMYQILALNCLISAYSLSVLYLDGVKYGDTQMTAMGMLGSISYMSVSRAKPLDRLSSVKPLTSIFHPSLFISLLGQFSVHLATMMWATNEAKQYMEDDYKVDLDGEFKPGILNSVVFLVSNVQQVTVFVVNLQGRPFMTGMTENRPLLWSLLATFILTFMFASESVPGLNKYFQLVPFPSDDFRNFIIKILVADVSVCLLFDRLMKLIFCPKILLASVEGTTWKDVFALARTCVVIGILMNMFLGNSDQWEEMLLEEARLAAEALNETTTESVVETVAEAVINDEF
;
A
#
# COMPACT_ATOMS: atom_id res chain seq x y z
N THR A 1 -65.34 -7.76 33.13
CA THR A 1 -66.11 -8.99 32.80
C THR A 1 -65.12 -10.09 32.48
N LYS A 2 -65.37 -11.29 33.03
CA LYS A 2 -64.61 -12.57 32.93
C LYS A 2 -64.02 -12.83 31.52
N ASP A 3 -62.91 -13.53 31.29
CA ASP A 3 -62.45 -14.80 31.86
C ASP A 3 -60.95 -15.07 31.58
N GLN A 4 -60.40 -16.02 32.33
CA GLN A 4 -59.07 -16.64 32.22
C GLN A 4 -58.86 -17.39 30.89
N SER A 5 -57.62 -17.42 30.37
CA SER A 5 -56.92 -18.66 29.97
C SER A 5 -55.58 -18.39 29.25
N ALA A 6 -54.69 -19.39 29.37
CA ALA A 6 -53.45 -19.63 28.64
C ALA A 6 -52.18 -18.92 29.14
N GLY A 7 -51.49 -19.60 30.07
CA GLY A 7 -50.09 -19.36 30.41
C GLY A 7 -49.14 -19.75 29.27
N GLY A 8 -47.97 -19.11 29.28
CA GLY A 8 -46.86 -19.43 28.39
C GLY A 8 -46.19 -18.20 27.76
N LYS A 9 -45.74 -17.22 28.56
CA LYS A 9 -44.83 -16.14 28.12
C LYS A 9 -43.98 -15.63 29.28
N ASP A 10 -43.05 -16.45 29.78
CA ASP A 10 -42.00 -15.99 30.72
C ASP A 10 -40.57 -16.43 30.32
N SER A 11 -40.39 -17.10 29.17
CA SER A 11 -39.07 -17.44 28.62
C SER A 11 -38.50 -16.31 27.74
N ASP A 12 -39.33 -15.66 26.92
CA ASP A 12 -38.83 -14.70 25.92
C ASP A 12 -38.39 -13.35 26.51
N LYS A 13 -38.78 -13.02 27.75
CA LYS A 13 -38.28 -11.82 28.46
C LYS A 13 -36.94 -12.04 29.17
N LYS A 14 -36.53 -13.29 29.41
CA LYS A 14 -35.22 -13.61 29.98
C LYS A 14 -34.14 -13.69 28.90
N ASP A 15 -34.49 -14.18 27.72
CA ASP A 15 -33.52 -14.32 26.62
C ASP A 15 -33.25 -12.97 25.92
N ASN A 16 -34.24 -12.07 25.83
CA ASN A 16 -34.03 -10.71 25.31
C ASN A 16 -33.32 -9.76 26.30
N LYS A 17 -33.27 -10.09 27.60
CA LYS A 17 -32.48 -9.33 28.58
C LYS A 17 -31.02 -9.80 28.56
N LYS A 18 -30.77 -11.10 28.37
CA LYS A 18 -29.42 -11.65 28.16
C LYS A 18 -28.74 -11.15 26.88
N ALA A 19 -29.48 -10.94 25.80
CA ALA A 19 -28.91 -10.42 24.55
C ALA A 19 -28.56 -8.91 24.60
N ALA A 20 -29.18 -8.15 25.49
CA ALA A 20 -28.86 -6.73 25.72
C ALA A 20 -27.70 -6.57 26.73
N ASP A 21 -27.61 -7.46 27.73
CA ASP A 21 -26.53 -7.45 28.74
C ASP A 21 -25.16 -7.92 28.18
N GLU A 22 -25.09 -8.47 26.96
CA GLU A 22 -23.82 -8.80 26.27
C GLU A 22 -23.18 -7.59 25.54
N GLU A 23 -23.89 -6.46 25.43
CA GLU A 23 -23.36 -5.20 24.90
C GLU A 23 -23.02 -4.23 26.05
N GLY A 24 -21.76 -4.22 26.50
CA GLY A 24 -21.32 -3.32 27.58
C GLY A 24 -21.67 -1.84 27.33
N ASP A 25 -22.20 -1.17 28.35
CA ASP A 25 -22.69 0.22 28.32
C ASP A 25 -21.58 1.23 27.97
N VAL A 26 -21.93 2.24 27.15
CA VAL A 26 -21.01 3.33 26.76
C VAL A 26 -21.18 4.51 27.71
N VAL A 27 -20.07 5.09 28.16
CA VAL A 27 -20.07 6.29 28.99
C VAL A 27 -20.56 7.49 28.17
N PRO A 28 -21.64 8.20 28.58
CA PRO A 28 -22.31 9.20 27.75
C PRO A 28 -21.64 10.59 27.75
N ALA A 29 -20.79 10.88 28.73
CA ALA A 29 -20.18 12.19 28.94
C ALA A 29 -18.82 12.05 29.64
N ASP A 30 -18.01 13.11 29.68
CA ASP A 30 -16.83 13.09 30.56
C ASP A 30 -17.33 13.26 32.00
N VAL A 31 -17.12 12.26 32.84
CA VAL A 31 -17.65 12.21 34.21
C VAL A 31 -16.56 11.90 35.23
N LEU A 32 -16.70 12.41 36.45
CA LEU A 32 -15.87 12.11 37.61
C LEU A 32 -16.54 11.03 38.46
N LEU A 33 -15.84 9.95 38.76
CA LEU A 33 -16.30 8.85 39.60
C LEU A 33 -16.18 9.24 41.08
N LEU A 34 -17.33 9.37 41.74
CA LEU A 34 -17.42 9.73 43.15
C LEU A 34 -17.43 8.49 44.04
N ARG A 35 -18.25 7.48 43.71
CA ARG A 35 -18.33 6.21 44.45
C ARG A 35 -18.48 5.01 43.53
N GLY A 36 -17.91 3.89 43.96
CA GLY A 36 -17.84 2.65 43.17
C GLY A 36 -16.49 2.51 42.47
N SER A 37 -16.30 1.37 41.79
CA SER A 37 -15.16 1.15 40.90
C SER A 37 -15.62 0.57 39.58
N THR A 38 -14.95 0.90 38.49
CA THR A 38 -15.31 0.41 37.16
C THR A 38 -14.06 0.11 36.34
N VAL A 39 -14.17 -0.85 35.43
CA VAL A 39 -13.17 -1.13 34.42
C VAL A 39 -13.72 -0.65 33.09
N VAL A 40 -13.01 0.29 32.46
CA VAL A 40 -13.41 0.92 31.20
C VAL A 40 -12.41 0.63 30.10
N ASN A 41 -12.92 0.36 28.91
CA ASN A 41 -12.16 0.33 27.68
C ASN A 41 -12.11 1.74 27.08
N GLU A 42 -10.97 2.41 27.24
CA GLU A 42 -10.71 3.76 26.71
C GLU A 42 -10.10 3.75 25.30
N ALA A 43 -10.08 2.61 24.62
CA ALA A 43 -9.41 2.45 23.33
C ALA A 43 -9.94 3.37 22.23
N SER A 44 -11.22 3.73 22.28
CA SER A 44 -11.86 4.66 21.34
C SER A 44 -11.32 6.09 21.43
N LEU A 45 -10.76 6.47 22.58
CA LEU A 45 -10.30 7.84 22.85
C LEU A 45 -8.77 7.93 22.91
N THR A 46 -8.15 6.97 23.59
CA THR A 46 -6.71 6.96 23.85
C THR A 46 -5.94 6.14 22.83
N GLY A 47 -6.62 5.26 22.09
CA GLY A 47 -5.95 4.25 21.29
C GLY A 47 -5.08 3.30 22.14
N GLU A 48 -5.46 3.05 23.39
CA GLU A 48 -4.85 2.02 24.26
C GLU A 48 -5.88 0.94 24.65
N SER A 49 -5.54 -0.35 24.49
CA SER A 49 -6.51 -1.50 24.36
C SER A 49 -6.67 -2.21 25.66
N VAL A 50 -5.75 -1.86 26.55
CA VAL A 50 -5.70 -2.16 27.94
C VAL A 50 -6.88 -1.46 28.60
N PRO A 51 -7.86 -2.23 29.09
CA PRO A 51 -8.91 -1.66 29.90
C PRO A 51 -8.32 -1.05 31.17
N GLN A 52 -8.78 0.14 31.49
CA GLN A 52 -8.32 0.92 32.62
C GLN A 52 -9.27 0.72 33.79
N MET A 53 -8.71 0.39 34.95
CA MET A 53 -9.44 0.37 36.20
C MET A 53 -9.57 1.79 36.74
N LYS A 54 -10.77 2.13 37.21
CA LYS A 54 -11.16 3.45 37.70
C LYS A 54 -11.80 3.29 39.06
N GLU A 55 -11.39 4.13 39.99
CA GLU A 55 -11.82 4.06 41.38
C GLU A 55 -12.46 5.39 41.82
N GLY A 56 -13.42 5.32 42.74
CA GLY A 56 -14.04 6.50 43.33
C GLY A 56 -13.04 7.36 44.11
N LEU A 57 -13.30 8.66 44.16
CA LEU A 57 -12.44 9.61 44.85
C LEU A 57 -12.64 9.53 46.37
N SER A 58 -11.63 9.09 47.11
CA SER A 58 -11.71 8.87 48.58
C SER A 58 -11.51 10.14 49.41
N GLU A 59 -10.68 11.09 48.94
CA GLU A 59 -10.40 12.35 49.64
C GLU A 59 -10.29 13.52 48.65
N LEU A 60 -11.21 14.48 48.73
CA LEU A 60 -10.98 15.85 48.26
C LEU A 60 -10.40 16.63 49.43
N THR A 61 -9.14 17.04 49.33
CA THR A 61 -8.59 18.06 50.22
C THR A 61 -9.15 19.40 49.79
N ASP A 62 -9.81 20.12 50.71
CA ASP A 62 -10.41 21.43 50.43
C ASP A 62 -9.35 22.38 49.82
N GLY A 63 -9.59 22.85 48.60
CA GLY A 63 -8.75 23.88 47.94
C GLY A 63 -7.79 23.42 46.84
N THR A 64 -7.79 22.15 46.41
CA THR A 64 -6.99 21.71 45.24
C THR A 64 -7.81 21.64 43.94
N ASP A 65 -7.32 22.26 42.87
CA ASP A 65 -7.96 22.23 41.54
C ASP A 65 -8.04 20.81 40.93
N LEU A 66 -9.14 20.52 40.24
CA LEU A 66 -9.36 19.26 39.55
C LEU A 66 -8.48 19.14 38.31
N ASP A 67 -7.33 18.48 38.44
CA ASP A 67 -6.49 18.11 37.29
C ASP A 67 -6.96 16.79 36.64
N MET A 68 -7.70 16.92 35.54
CA MET A 68 -8.18 15.79 34.72
C MET A 68 -7.07 15.08 33.93
N LYS A 69 -5.92 15.75 33.68
CA LYS A 69 -4.89 15.22 32.78
C LYS A 69 -3.89 14.33 33.49
N THR A 70 -3.54 14.64 34.75
CA THR A 70 -2.51 13.87 35.47
C THR A 70 -3.00 13.27 36.79
N ARG A 71 -3.34 14.08 37.80
CA ARG A 71 -3.59 13.57 39.16
C ARG A 71 -4.89 12.79 39.28
N HIS A 72 -5.97 13.27 38.68
CA HIS A 72 -7.30 12.69 38.85
C HIS A 72 -7.75 11.84 37.65
N LYS A 73 -6.85 11.49 36.72
CA LYS A 73 -7.17 10.69 35.52
C LYS A 73 -7.76 9.32 35.87
N THR A 74 -7.36 8.71 36.98
CA THR A 74 -7.88 7.42 37.48
C THR A 74 -9.30 7.50 38.01
N HIS A 75 -9.78 8.71 38.29
CA HIS A 75 -11.13 8.96 38.79
C HIS A 75 -12.06 9.52 37.70
N VAL A 76 -11.57 9.79 36.49
CA VAL A 76 -12.37 10.35 35.39
C VAL A 76 -12.68 9.26 34.36
N LEU A 77 -13.94 9.18 33.93
CA LEU A 77 -14.42 8.39 32.80
C LEU A 77 -14.70 9.34 31.64
N TYR A 78 -14.39 8.94 30.41
CA TYR A 78 -14.55 9.80 29.24
C TYR A 78 -15.73 9.37 28.37
N ALA A 79 -16.35 10.34 27.71
CA ALA A 79 -17.43 10.08 26.76
C ALA A 79 -16.98 9.13 25.64
N GLY A 80 -17.83 8.17 25.27
CA GLY A 80 -17.55 7.22 24.19
C GLY A 80 -16.63 6.05 24.58
N THR A 81 -16.24 5.94 25.84
CA THR A 81 -15.51 4.77 26.38
C THR A 81 -16.50 3.70 26.82
N ARG A 82 -16.14 2.41 26.70
CA ARG A 82 -17.06 1.30 27.03
C ARG A 82 -16.80 0.79 28.43
N MET A 83 -17.82 0.69 29.27
CA MET A 83 -17.72 0.05 30.58
C MET A 83 -17.75 -1.47 30.40
N LEU A 84 -16.73 -2.15 30.91
CA LEU A 84 -16.63 -3.62 30.89
C LEU A 84 -17.15 -4.23 32.19
N GLN A 85 -16.91 -3.55 33.31
CA GLN A 85 -17.36 -3.98 34.64
C GLN A 85 -17.63 -2.75 35.50
N CYS A 86 -18.71 -2.72 36.28
CA CYS A 86 -18.92 -1.75 37.36
C CYS A 86 -19.20 -2.53 38.65
N LYS A 87 -18.60 -2.06 39.74
CA LYS A 87 -18.86 -2.49 41.11
C LYS A 87 -19.56 -1.36 41.84
N GLY A 88 -20.78 -1.64 42.27
CA GLY A 88 -21.69 -0.71 42.92
C GLY A 88 -21.26 -0.20 44.28
N VAL A 89 -21.98 0.83 44.72
CA VAL A 89 -21.80 1.47 46.04
C VAL A 89 -22.06 0.51 47.21
N GLU A 90 -23.02 -0.42 47.10
CA GLU A 90 -23.35 -1.38 48.18
C GLU A 90 -22.23 -2.39 48.44
N ALA A 91 -21.56 -2.87 47.39
CA ALA A 91 -20.42 -3.77 47.51
C ALA A 91 -19.21 -3.11 48.19
N VAL A 92 -19.00 -1.81 47.94
CA VAL A 92 -17.93 -1.01 48.56
C VAL A 92 -18.26 -0.65 50.02
N MET A 93 -19.53 -0.42 50.36
CA MET A 93 -19.95 -0.18 51.75
C MET A 93 -19.86 -1.42 52.64
N GLU A 94 -20.13 -2.62 52.10
CA GLU A 94 -19.82 -3.87 52.80
C GLU A 94 -18.30 -4.10 52.97
N GLU A 95 -17.46 -3.62 52.04
CA GLU A 95 -15.99 -3.65 52.14
C GLU A 95 -15.44 -2.72 53.23
N GLU A 96 -15.94 -1.49 53.33
CA GLU A 96 -15.56 -0.52 54.38
C GLU A 96 -16.02 -0.98 55.77
N ALA A 97 -17.25 -1.51 55.87
CA ALA A 97 -17.81 -2.01 57.14
C ALA A 97 -17.10 -3.28 57.66
N ALA A 98 -16.46 -4.06 56.78
CA ALA A 98 -15.68 -5.25 57.16
C ALA A 98 -14.21 -4.94 57.54
N ARG A 99 -13.66 -3.79 57.11
CA ARG A 99 -12.30 -3.33 57.45
C ARG A 99 -12.25 -2.58 58.76
N ASP A 100 -13.23 -1.71 59.00
CA ASP A 100 -13.32 -0.91 60.21
C ASP A 100 -14.27 -1.59 61.20
N GLY A 101 -13.71 -2.23 62.22
CA GLY A 101 -14.50 -2.58 63.40
C GLY A 101 -15.15 -1.33 63.96
N ALA A 102 -16.46 -1.18 63.74
CA ALA A 102 -17.38 -0.18 64.30
C ALA A 102 -16.70 1.10 64.85
N GLY A 103 -16.06 1.92 64.00
CA GLY A 103 -15.43 3.15 64.51
C GLY A 103 -14.57 4.01 63.57
N GLY A 104 -14.40 3.68 62.29
CA GLY A 104 -13.55 4.44 61.36
C GLY A 104 -14.21 5.71 60.77
N VAL A 105 -13.43 6.77 60.62
CA VAL A 105 -13.85 8.15 60.28
C VAL A 105 -13.89 8.41 58.75
N HIS A 106 -13.75 7.39 57.91
CA HIS A 106 -13.40 7.53 56.47
C HIS A 106 -14.53 7.84 55.46
N GLY A 107 -15.72 8.31 55.88
CA GLY A 107 -16.83 8.49 54.94
C GLY A 107 -17.82 9.62 55.24
N LYS A 108 -17.36 10.80 55.69
CA LYS A 108 -18.26 11.86 56.14
C LYS A 108 -18.90 12.73 55.04
N LEU A 109 -18.32 12.85 53.84
CA LEU A 109 -18.74 13.91 52.89
C LEU A 109 -19.95 13.56 51.98
N TYR A 110 -20.29 12.28 51.83
CA TYR A 110 -21.32 11.83 50.87
C TYR A 110 -22.35 10.85 51.44
N ARG A 111 -22.46 10.69 52.77
CA ARG A 111 -23.47 9.80 53.40
C ARG A 111 -24.92 10.23 53.15
N ASP A 112 -25.14 11.49 52.78
CA ASP A 112 -26.49 12.05 52.59
C ASP A 112 -27.08 11.74 51.20
N ILE A 113 -26.30 11.16 50.28
CA ILE A 113 -26.79 10.74 48.95
C ILE A 113 -27.12 9.24 49.02
N PRO A 114 -28.38 8.83 48.76
CA PRO A 114 -28.77 7.42 48.78
C PRO A 114 -28.05 6.62 47.69
N SER A 115 -27.82 5.34 47.95
CA SER A 115 -27.23 4.41 46.96
C SER A 115 -28.09 4.37 45.70
N PRO A 116 -27.46 4.28 44.51
CA PRO A 116 -28.19 4.25 43.25
C PRO A 116 -29.02 2.95 43.15
N PRO A 117 -30.27 3.02 42.65
CA PRO A 117 -31.24 1.91 42.70
C PRO A 117 -30.90 0.71 41.80
N ASP A 118 -29.98 0.91 40.86
CA ASP A 118 -29.43 -0.10 39.95
C ASP A 118 -28.17 -0.77 40.53
N GLY A 119 -27.73 -0.38 41.74
CA GLY A 119 -26.46 -0.84 42.30
C GLY A 119 -25.25 -0.38 41.46
N GLY A 120 -25.39 0.70 40.69
CA GLY A 120 -24.35 1.25 39.84
C GLY A 120 -23.31 2.11 40.55
N CYS A 121 -22.46 2.74 39.75
CA CYS A 121 -21.40 3.63 40.18
C CYS A 121 -21.92 5.09 40.22
N LEU A 122 -21.65 5.86 41.29
CA LEU A 122 -22.08 7.27 41.40
C LEU A 122 -21.04 8.20 40.75
N THR A 123 -21.49 9.05 39.83
CA THR A 123 -20.60 9.94 39.05
C THR A 123 -21.10 11.39 38.99
N PHE A 124 -20.22 12.32 38.65
CA PHE A 124 -20.50 13.75 38.45
C PHE A 124 -20.09 14.16 37.03
N VAL A 125 -21.00 14.80 36.28
CA VAL A 125 -20.73 15.19 34.88
C VAL A 125 -19.81 16.41 34.82
N LEU A 126 -18.68 16.30 34.12
CA LEU A 126 -17.70 17.38 33.92
C LEU A 126 -17.90 18.11 32.59
N ARG A 127 -18.06 17.37 31.48
CA ARG A 127 -18.20 17.95 30.12
C ARG A 127 -19.15 17.14 29.25
N THR A 128 -19.85 17.82 28.35
CA THR A 128 -20.84 17.22 27.43
C THR A 128 -20.64 17.69 25.97
N GLY A 129 -21.14 16.92 25.00
CA GLY A 129 -21.10 17.26 23.58
C GLY A 129 -19.68 17.50 23.03
N PHE A 130 -19.52 18.51 22.16
CA PHE A 130 -18.23 18.89 21.55
C PHE A 130 -17.16 19.39 22.54
N SER A 131 -17.53 19.66 23.80
CA SER A 131 -16.57 20.04 24.84
C SER A 131 -15.89 18.84 25.52
N SER A 132 -16.47 17.64 25.38
CA SER A 132 -15.89 16.38 25.84
C SER A 132 -14.58 16.04 25.12
N ALA A 133 -13.79 15.12 25.67
CA ALA A 133 -12.56 14.67 25.04
C ALA A 133 -12.80 14.08 23.63
N GLN A 134 -13.83 13.24 23.47
CA GLN A 134 -14.24 12.68 22.18
C GLN A 134 -14.74 13.78 21.23
N GLY A 135 -15.56 14.69 21.73
CA GLY A 135 -16.11 15.80 20.94
C GLY A 135 -15.02 16.75 20.41
N LYS A 136 -13.96 17.00 21.19
CA LYS A 136 -12.80 17.78 20.75
C LYS A 136 -12.02 17.09 19.62
N LEU A 137 -11.84 15.77 19.69
CA LEU A 137 -11.23 14.99 18.61
C LEU A 137 -12.04 15.08 17.32
N VAL A 138 -13.36 14.93 17.40
CA VAL A 138 -14.25 15.07 16.23
C VAL A 138 -14.14 16.48 15.63
N ARG A 139 -14.13 17.52 16.48
CA ARG A 139 -13.97 18.91 16.03
C ARG A 139 -12.61 19.18 15.38
N MET A 140 -11.54 18.55 15.85
CA MET A 140 -10.21 18.62 15.24
C MET A 140 -10.21 17.95 13.85
N ILE A 141 -10.88 16.80 13.70
CA ILE A 141 -11.04 16.10 12.42
C ILE A 141 -11.85 16.95 11.42
N GLU A 142 -12.92 17.61 11.89
CA GLU A 142 -13.76 18.49 11.06
C GLU A 142 -13.04 19.80 10.68
N GLY A 143 -12.33 20.41 11.63
CA GLY A 143 -11.64 21.70 11.44
C GLY A 143 -10.37 21.64 10.60
N SER A 144 -9.77 20.46 10.41
CA SER A 144 -8.53 20.24 9.65
C SER A 144 -8.75 19.84 8.19
N GLN A 145 -9.97 19.96 7.66
CA GLN A 145 -10.21 19.76 6.22
C GLN A 145 -9.71 20.96 5.40
N GLU A 146 -8.40 21.12 5.28
CA GLU A 146 -7.86 22.00 4.24
C GLU A 146 -8.00 21.34 2.87
N LYS A 147 -8.68 22.04 1.95
CA LYS A 147 -8.73 21.68 0.54
C LYS A 147 -7.34 21.87 -0.06
N VAL A 148 -6.63 20.78 -0.35
CA VAL A 148 -5.32 20.82 -1.02
C VAL A 148 -5.48 21.47 -2.41
N LYS A 149 -4.92 22.67 -2.60
CA LYS A 149 -5.04 23.53 -3.80
C LYS A 149 -3.96 23.30 -4.87
N GLY A 150 -3.21 22.19 -4.81
CA GLY A 150 -1.93 22.07 -5.53
C GLY A 150 -2.04 21.90 -7.05
N HIS A 151 -3.00 21.12 -7.55
CA HIS A 151 -3.03 20.74 -8.98
C HIS A 151 -3.86 21.69 -9.86
N GLU A 152 -4.87 22.36 -9.29
CA GLU A 152 -5.83 23.17 -10.05
C GLU A 152 -5.16 24.36 -10.76
N LYS A 153 -4.13 24.96 -10.15
CA LYS A 153 -3.45 26.16 -10.70
C LYS A 153 -2.73 25.90 -12.01
N GLU A 154 -2.00 24.78 -12.12
CA GLU A 154 -1.23 24.45 -13.32
C GLU A 154 -2.15 24.12 -14.49
N THR A 155 -3.19 23.32 -14.22
CA THR A 155 -4.21 23.00 -15.22
C THR A 155 -4.94 24.27 -15.67
N ALA A 156 -5.28 25.17 -14.74
CA ALA A 156 -5.89 26.46 -15.08
C ALA A 156 -4.96 27.33 -15.94
N LEU A 157 -3.66 27.39 -15.63
CA LEU A 157 -2.68 28.15 -16.41
C LEU A 157 -2.52 27.59 -17.83
N LEU A 158 -2.46 26.25 -17.97
CA LEU A 158 -2.40 25.59 -19.27
C LEU A 158 -3.65 25.87 -20.11
N LEU A 159 -4.85 25.73 -19.51
CA LEU A 159 -6.11 26.01 -20.18
C LEU A 159 -6.22 27.48 -20.61
N LEU A 160 -5.77 28.40 -19.76
CA LEU A 160 -5.74 29.84 -20.07
C LEU A 160 -4.79 30.15 -21.24
N MET A 161 -3.63 29.48 -21.33
CA MET A 161 -2.73 29.60 -22.47
C MET A 161 -3.37 29.08 -23.76
N LEU A 162 -4.00 27.89 -23.73
CA LEU A 162 -4.69 27.31 -24.89
C LEU A 162 -5.89 28.18 -25.33
N PHE A 163 -6.59 28.79 -24.37
CA PHE A 163 -7.68 29.72 -24.63
C PHE A 163 -7.20 30.95 -25.42
N PHE A 164 -6.03 31.52 -25.08
CA PHE A 164 -5.45 32.62 -25.86
C PHE A 164 -5.17 32.23 -27.31
N PHE A 165 -4.62 31.03 -27.55
CA PHE A 165 -4.41 30.53 -28.91
C PHE A 165 -5.73 30.39 -29.68
N ALA A 166 -6.78 29.88 -29.05
CA ALA A 166 -8.07 29.73 -29.71
C ALA A 166 -8.77 31.05 -30.00
N VAL A 167 -8.65 32.04 -29.11
CA VAL A 167 -9.13 33.39 -29.38
C VAL A 167 -8.38 34.01 -30.56
N ALA A 168 -7.06 33.78 -30.67
CA ALA A 168 -6.28 34.23 -31.82
C ALA A 168 -6.73 33.55 -33.12
N SER A 169 -6.90 32.22 -33.12
CA SER A 169 -7.42 31.46 -34.27
C SER A 169 -8.85 31.86 -34.65
N SER A 170 -9.73 32.06 -33.67
CA SER A 170 -11.11 32.53 -33.91
C SER A 170 -11.12 33.96 -34.46
N SER A 171 -10.24 34.83 -33.97
CA SER A 171 -10.10 36.21 -34.49
C SER A 171 -9.62 36.21 -35.94
N TYR A 172 -8.71 35.29 -36.30
CA TYR A 172 -8.25 35.11 -37.68
C TYR A 172 -9.41 34.71 -38.61
N VAL A 173 -10.20 33.72 -38.22
CA VAL A 173 -11.39 33.27 -38.99
C VAL A 173 -12.43 34.38 -39.10
N LEU A 174 -12.69 35.11 -38.01
CA LEU A 174 -13.62 36.24 -38.02
C LEU A 174 -13.15 37.35 -38.96
N TYR A 175 -11.86 37.70 -38.93
CA TYR A 175 -11.29 38.74 -39.77
C TYR A 175 -11.38 38.41 -41.26
N HIS A 176 -11.03 37.18 -41.65
CA HIS A 176 -11.16 36.73 -43.04
C HIS A 176 -12.62 36.50 -43.43
N GLY A 177 -13.45 35.99 -42.52
CA GLY A 177 -14.87 35.75 -42.75
C GLY A 177 -15.69 37.01 -43.00
N LEU A 178 -15.37 38.12 -42.32
CA LEU A 178 -16.06 39.41 -42.50
C LEU A 178 -15.72 40.11 -43.82
N ARG A 179 -14.62 39.73 -44.49
CA ARG A 179 -14.24 40.30 -45.79
C ARG A 179 -15.00 39.68 -46.96
N ASP A 180 -15.59 38.50 -46.77
CA ASP A 180 -16.37 37.82 -47.79
C ASP A 180 -17.84 38.26 -47.69
N GLU A 181 -18.24 39.23 -48.52
CA GLU A 181 -19.58 39.88 -48.49
C GLU A 181 -20.76 38.91 -48.75
N GLY A 182 -20.51 37.71 -49.26
CA GLY A 182 -21.52 36.68 -49.54
C GLY A 182 -21.85 35.74 -48.38
N ARG A 183 -21.20 35.86 -47.21
CA ARG A 183 -21.32 34.88 -46.11
C ARG A 183 -22.39 35.21 -45.08
N SER A 184 -22.99 34.15 -44.53
CA SER A 184 -23.84 34.21 -43.35
C SER A 184 -23.03 34.58 -42.10
N GLN A 185 -23.31 35.75 -41.52
CA GLN A 185 -22.69 36.18 -40.27
C GLN A 185 -23.01 35.23 -39.10
N TYR A 186 -24.15 34.53 -39.18
CA TYR A 186 -24.57 33.58 -38.15
C TYR A 186 -23.69 32.31 -38.15
N GLU A 187 -23.41 31.74 -39.32
CA GLU A 187 -22.55 30.55 -39.45
C GLU A 187 -21.10 30.86 -39.10
N LEU A 188 -20.61 32.04 -39.48
CA LEU A 188 -19.28 32.52 -39.10
C LEU A 188 -19.15 32.64 -37.57
N LEU A 189 -20.18 33.18 -36.90
CA LEU A 189 -20.21 33.29 -35.45
C LEU A 189 -20.23 31.90 -34.79
N LEU A 190 -21.00 30.96 -35.32
CA LEU A 190 -21.03 29.57 -34.84
C LEU A 190 -19.65 28.91 -34.94
N HIS A 191 -18.93 29.10 -36.05
CA HIS A 191 -17.57 28.56 -36.20
C HIS A 191 -16.58 29.20 -35.23
N CYS A 192 -16.68 30.50 -34.98
CA CYS A 192 -15.88 31.17 -33.94
C CYS A 192 -16.13 30.56 -32.55
N ILE A 193 -17.40 30.31 -32.20
CA ILE A 193 -17.78 29.64 -30.95
C ILE A 193 -17.26 28.18 -30.94
N LEU A 194 -17.31 27.47 -32.06
CA LEU A 194 -16.82 26.11 -32.18
C LEU A 194 -15.31 26.02 -31.92
N ILE A 195 -14.51 26.94 -32.48
CA ILE A 195 -13.07 27.00 -32.24
C ILE A 195 -12.78 27.20 -30.74
N VAL A 196 -13.46 28.16 -30.11
CA VAL A 196 -13.26 28.45 -28.68
C VAL A 196 -13.71 27.28 -27.79
N THR A 197 -14.82 26.61 -28.13
CA THR A 197 -15.31 25.46 -27.35
C THR A 197 -14.47 24.20 -27.57
N SER A 198 -13.86 24.02 -28.75
CA SER A 198 -12.99 22.87 -29.07
C SER A 198 -11.69 22.81 -28.25
N VAL A 199 -11.31 23.91 -27.58
CA VAL A 199 -10.14 23.97 -26.69
C VAL A 199 -10.29 23.07 -25.47
N ILE A 200 -11.52 22.90 -25.00
CA ILE A 200 -11.81 22.11 -23.81
C ILE A 200 -12.46 20.81 -24.27
N PRO A 201 -11.68 19.74 -24.46
CA PRO A 201 -12.24 18.45 -24.84
C PRO A 201 -13.18 17.93 -23.76
N PRO A 202 -14.38 17.48 -24.12
CA PRO A 202 -15.39 17.02 -23.17
C PRO A 202 -14.94 15.77 -22.40
N GLU A 203 -13.96 15.02 -22.92
CA GLU A 203 -13.45 13.81 -22.29
C GLU A 203 -12.51 14.07 -21.11
N LEU A 204 -11.98 15.28 -20.96
CA LEU A 204 -10.93 15.58 -19.97
C LEU A 204 -11.32 15.20 -18.52
N PRO A 205 -12.48 15.63 -17.98
CA PRO A 205 -12.86 15.28 -16.60
C PRO A 205 -13.08 13.78 -16.42
N MET A 206 -13.67 13.13 -17.41
CA MET A 206 -13.92 11.69 -17.40
C MET A 206 -12.60 10.90 -17.39
N GLN A 207 -11.63 11.28 -18.21
CA GLN A 207 -10.35 10.58 -18.28
C GLN A 207 -9.55 10.72 -16.98
N MET A 208 -9.52 11.93 -16.39
CA MET A 208 -8.85 12.15 -15.10
C MET A 208 -9.49 11.30 -13.99
N ALA A 209 -10.82 11.24 -13.94
CA ALA A 209 -11.54 10.40 -12.98
C ALA A 209 -11.24 8.91 -13.19
N LEU A 210 -11.21 8.43 -14.45
CA LEU A 210 -10.89 7.04 -14.78
C LEU A 210 -9.46 6.66 -14.37
N ALA A 211 -8.47 7.52 -14.60
CA ALA A 211 -7.08 7.26 -14.21
C ALA A 211 -6.92 7.12 -12.69
N VAL A 212 -7.59 7.99 -11.92
CA VAL A 212 -7.59 7.92 -10.46
C VAL A 212 -8.36 6.68 -9.98
N ASN A 213 -9.54 6.39 -10.53
CA ASN A 213 -10.33 5.22 -10.14
C ASN A 213 -9.63 3.88 -10.45
N ASN A 214 -8.95 3.77 -11.60
CA ASN A 214 -8.13 2.59 -11.90
C ASN A 214 -6.98 2.42 -10.89
N SER A 215 -6.42 3.54 -10.43
CA SER A 215 -5.39 3.55 -9.38
C SER A 215 -5.94 3.08 -8.04
N LEU A 216 -7.12 3.56 -7.65
CA LEU A 216 -7.83 3.11 -6.45
C LEU A 216 -8.13 1.61 -6.50
N MET A 217 -8.67 1.11 -7.62
CA MET A 217 -8.95 -0.31 -7.81
C MET A 217 -7.69 -1.18 -7.69
N THR A 218 -6.54 -0.66 -8.13
CA THR A 218 -5.24 -1.34 -7.99
C THR A 218 -4.78 -1.39 -6.53
N LEU A 219 -4.94 -0.29 -5.79
CA LEU A 219 -4.63 -0.23 -4.35
C LEU A 219 -5.56 -1.12 -3.52
N MET A 220 -6.86 -1.16 -3.85
CA MET A 220 -7.84 -2.01 -3.19
C MET A 220 -7.50 -3.50 -3.34
N LYS A 221 -7.00 -3.92 -4.51
CA LYS A 221 -6.49 -5.30 -4.73
C LYS A 221 -5.31 -5.63 -3.83
N LEU A 222 -4.52 -4.63 -3.44
CA LEU A 222 -3.44 -4.74 -2.46
C LEU A 222 -3.92 -4.54 -1.01
N GLN A 223 -5.24 -4.50 -0.77
CA GLN A 223 -5.86 -4.27 0.55
C GLN A 223 -5.49 -2.92 1.17
N ILE A 224 -5.29 -1.90 0.32
CA ILE A 224 -5.06 -0.51 0.70
C ILE A 224 -6.29 0.30 0.27
N PHE A 225 -6.98 0.89 1.23
CA PHE A 225 -8.17 1.71 1.01
C PHE A 225 -7.77 3.18 1.05
N CYS A 226 -8.35 3.98 0.15
CA CYS A 226 -8.08 5.41 0.06
C CYS A 226 -9.41 6.16 0.14
N THR A 227 -9.53 7.09 1.09
CA THR A 227 -10.72 7.94 1.28
C THR A 227 -10.63 9.25 0.49
N GLU A 228 -9.41 9.71 0.19
CA GLU A 228 -9.13 10.98 -0.50
C GLU A 228 -8.36 10.74 -1.82
N PRO A 229 -9.05 10.45 -2.94
CA PRO A 229 -8.41 9.99 -4.18
C PRO A 229 -7.37 10.94 -4.80
N TYR A 230 -7.55 12.24 -4.60
CA TYR A 230 -6.64 13.27 -5.12
C TYR A 230 -5.24 13.22 -4.46
N ARG A 231 -5.07 12.52 -3.34
CA ARG A 231 -3.75 12.30 -2.71
C ARG A 231 -2.93 11.22 -3.39
N VAL A 232 -3.53 10.38 -4.24
CA VAL A 232 -2.80 9.33 -4.98
C VAL A 232 -1.69 9.94 -5.86
N PRO A 233 -1.93 10.94 -6.73
CA PRO A 233 -0.85 11.62 -7.46
C PRO A 233 0.19 12.31 -6.56
N ILE A 234 -0.23 12.85 -5.41
CA ILE A 234 0.67 13.51 -4.44
C ILE A 234 1.68 12.52 -3.86
N ALA A 235 1.28 11.26 -3.65
CA ALA A 235 2.19 10.19 -3.24
C ALA A 235 3.35 9.97 -4.22
N GLY A 236 3.22 10.38 -5.49
CA GLY A 236 4.31 10.35 -6.46
C GLY A 236 5.39 11.43 -6.25
N LYS A 237 5.05 12.51 -5.54
CA LYS A 237 5.89 13.70 -5.33
C LYS A 237 6.65 13.70 -3.99
N LEU A 238 6.41 12.70 -3.13
CA LEU A 238 6.96 12.64 -1.77
C LEU A 238 8.49 12.70 -1.70
N ASP A 239 9.00 13.42 -0.69
CA ASP A 239 10.43 13.55 -0.38
C ASP A 239 10.89 12.66 0.77
N SER A 240 10.06 12.54 1.81
CA SER A 240 10.40 11.82 3.02
C SER A 240 9.26 10.94 3.53
N CYS A 241 9.61 9.87 4.26
CA CYS A 241 8.70 8.97 4.94
C CYS A 241 9.06 8.93 6.43
N LEU A 242 8.12 9.35 7.26
CA LEU A 242 8.17 9.31 8.72
C LEU A 242 7.42 8.06 9.19
N PHE A 243 8.04 7.32 10.11
CA PHE A 243 7.46 6.09 10.66
C PHE A 243 7.37 6.17 12.19
N ASP A 244 6.22 5.80 12.76
CA ASP A 244 6.17 5.44 14.17
C ASP A 244 6.89 4.11 14.44
N LYS A 245 7.37 3.93 15.67
CA LYS A 245 8.12 2.74 16.06
C LYS A 245 7.21 1.58 16.47
N THR A 246 6.28 1.81 17.39
CA THR A 246 5.57 0.75 18.12
C THR A 246 4.29 0.41 17.38
N GLY A 247 4.10 -0.85 17.00
CA GLY A 247 2.94 -1.30 16.21
C GLY A 247 3.13 -1.10 14.70
N THR A 248 3.91 -0.09 14.30
CA THR A 248 4.31 0.17 12.91
C THR A 248 5.59 -0.57 12.50
N LEU A 249 6.78 -0.14 12.95
CA LEU A 249 8.07 -0.79 12.60
C LEU A 249 8.31 -2.07 13.40
N THR A 250 7.90 -2.06 14.67
CA THR A 250 7.91 -3.22 15.57
C THR A 250 6.50 -3.76 15.76
N THR A 251 6.40 -5.00 16.23
CA THR A 251 5.15 -5.51 16.77
C THR A 251 4.75 -4.70 18.01
N ASP A 252 3.45 -4.66 18.27
CA ASP A 252 2.83 -4.19 19.51
C ASP A 252 3.05 -5.18 20.67
N GLU A 253 3.27 -6.47 20.37
CA GLU A 253 3.60 -7.47 21.37
C GLU A 253 4.96 -7.23 22.06
N LEU A 254 4.93 -7.09 23.39
CA LEU A 254 6.10 -7.03 24.25
C LEU A 254 6.53 -8.43 24.68
N VAL A 255 7.78 -8.79 24.41
CA VAL A 255 8.33 -10.11 24.78
C VAL A 255 9.32 -9.95 25.95
N PRO A 256 9.11 -10.63 27.09
CA PRO A 256 10.06 -10.60 28.19
C PRO A 256 11.29 -11.44 27.83
N VAL A 257 12.47 -10.83 27.96
CA VAL A 257 13.76 -11.46 27.62
C VAL A 257 14.33 -12.18 28.84
N GLY A 258 14.24 -11.57 30.02
CA GLY A 258 14.70 -12.15 31.27
C GLY A 258 14.90 -11.11 32.37
N VAL A 259 15.41 -11.57 33.51
CA VAL A 259 15.64 -10.73 34.70
C VAL A 259 17.11 -10.73 35.11
N LEU A 260 17.66 -9.54 35.33
CA LEU A 260 18.96 -9.33 35.95
C LEU A 260 18.78 -9.18 37.47
N GLY A 261 19.11 -10.24 38.22
CA GLY A 261 18.98 -10.25 39.68
C GLY A 261 20.02 -9.36 40.38
N SER A 262 19.66 -8.87 41.57
CA SER A 262 20.48 -7.96 42.41
C SER A 262 21.93 -8.40 42.59
N GLY A 263 22.18 -9.70 42.83
CA GLY A 263 23.54 -10.24 43.04
C GLY A 263 24.41 -10.36 41.78
N LYS A 264 23.86 -10.17 40.58
CA LYS A 264 24.58 -10.34 39.29
C LYS A 264 24.88 -9.02 38.57
N VAL A 265 24.47 -7.87 39.13
CA VAL A 265 24.69 -6.54 38.53
C VAL A 265 26.18 -6.24 38.35
N GLY A 266 27.02 -6.56 39.35
CA GLY A 266 28.48 -6.37 39.26
C GLY A 266 29.16 -7.27 38.22
N CYS A 267 28.73 -8.54 38.11
CA CYS A 267 29.24 -9.48 37.11
C CYS A 267 28.86 -9.09 35.68
N TYR A 268 27.72 -8.41 35.51
CA TYR A 268 27.24 -7.95 34.19
C TYR A 268 28.12 -6.85 33.60
N LEU A 269 28.69 -5.99 34.46
CA LEU A 269 29.59 -4.90 34.07
C LEU A 269 31.03 -5.36 33.80
N ALA A 270 31.47 -6.43 34.47
CA ALA A 270 32.83 -6.96 34.35
C ALA A 270 33.14 -7.71 33.04
N GLY A 271 32.24 -7.69 32.05
CA GLY A 271 32.53 -8.20 30.71
C GLY A 271 32.91 -9.68 30.66
N GLY A 272 31.98 -10.58 31.04
CA GLY A 272 32.00 -11.99 30.63
C GLY A 272 33.32 -12.76 30.78
N ALA A 273 33.80 -13.01 32.00
CA ALA A 273 34.65 -14.17 32.32
C ALA A 273 34.79 -14.29 33.84
N GLU A 274 34.34 -15.41 34.42
CA GLU A 274 35.11 -16.20 35.40
C GLU A 274 34.33 -17.49 35.71
N GLU A 275 34.92 -18.61 35.29
CA GLU A 275 34.58 -19.94 35.78
C GLU A 275 34.94 -20.00 37.27
N GLY A 276 33.93 -19.89 38.14
CA GLY A 276 34.05 -20.19 39.56
C GLY A 276 33.76 -21.67 39.80
N ALA A 277 34.81 -22.46 40.01
CA ALA A 277 34.76 -23.86 40.39
C ALA A 277 33.91 -24.11 41.66
N GLY A 278 33.09 -25.16 41.62
CA GLY A 278 32.50 -25.79 42.82
C GLY A 278 31.00 -26.05 42.75
N ASN A 279 30.56 -27.09 42.03
CA ASN A 279 29.94 -28.30 42.59
C ASN A 279 29.35 -29.14 41.43
N LYS A 280 29.83 -30.38 41.24
CA LYS A 280 29.32 -31.30 40.22
C LYS A 280 27.97 -31.86 40.69
N GLY A 281 26.87 -31.44 40.06
CA GLY A 281 25.54 -32.02 40.26
C GLY A 281 24.71 -31.92 38.98
N ALA A 282 24.60 -33.04 38.27
CA ALA A 282 23.66 -33.42 37.20
C ALA A 282 23.07 -32.30 36.30
N ALA A 283 23.56 -32.26 35.06
CA ALA A 283 22.92 -31.54 33.96
C ALA A 283 21.59 -32.22 33.54
N PRO A 284 20.52 -31.48 33.22
CA PRO A 284 19.44 -31.99 32.40
C PRO A 284 19.72 -31.70 30.91
N ASP A 285 19.56 -32.74 30.10
CA ASP A 285 19.71 -32.71 28.64
C ASP A 285 18.72 -31.76 27.95
N GLY A 286 19.24 -30.90 27.06
CA GLY A 286 18.46 -30.07 26.16
C GLY A 286 19.31 -29.00 25.49
N LYS A 287 19.49 -29.10 24.16
CA LYS A 287 20.19 -28.12 23.32
C LYS A 287 19.40 -26.80 23.30
N GLU A 288 19.92 -25.73 23.92
CA GLU A 288 19.46 -24.35 23.72
C GLU A 288 20.43 -23.59 22.80
N SER A 289 19.93 -23.17 21.63
CA SER A 289 20.59 -22.34 20.61
C SER A 289 20.52 -20.85 20.98
N GLY A 290 21.21 -20.43 22.03
CA GLY A 290 21.31 -19.02 22.45
C GLY A 290 22.66 -18.38 22.12
N SER A 291 22.67 -17.13 21.68
CA SER A 291 23.86 -16.25 21.66
C SER A 291 24.56 -16.24 23.04
N PRO A 292 25.89 -16.05 23.14
CA PRO A 292 26.62 -16.12 24.41
C PRO A 292 26.11 -15.15 25.50
N GLU A 293 25.36 -14.12 25.12
CA GLU A 293 24.88 -13.00 25.94
C GLU A 293 23.58 -13.28 26.72
N THR A 294 22.77 -14.24 26.28
CA THR A 294 21.53 -14.68 26.96
C THR A 294 21.81 -15.46 28.25
N ARG A 295 23.08 -15.74 28.55
CA ARG A 295 23.53 -16.50 29.73
C ARG A 295 23.52 -15.70 31.03
N ILE A 296 23.48 -14.36 30.99
CA ILE A 296 23.55 -13.52 32.20
C ILE A 296 22.16 -13.14 32.74
N LEU A 297 21.19 -12.89 31.85
CA LEU A 297 19.79 -12.71 32.24
C LEU A 297 19.21 -14.05 32.66
N ALA A 298 18.59 -14.10 33.85
CA ALA A 298 17.85 -15.28 34.26
C ALA A 298 16.59 -15.41 33.39
N PRO A 299 16.31 -16.60 32.81
CA PRO A 299 15.09 -16.81 32.05
C PRO A 299 13.87 -16.60 32.95
N MET A 300 12.75 -16.14 32.37
CA MET A 300 11.51 -15.87 33.10
C MET A 300 10.93 -17.09 33.85
N THR A 301 11.37 -18.30 33.47
CA THR A 301 11.01 -19.56 34.13
C THR A 301 11.83 -19.84 35.40
N ARG A 302 12.95 -19.14 35.62
CA ARG A 302 13.84 -19.32 36.77
C ARG A 302 14.27 -17.97 37.34
N LEU A 303 13.29 -17.24 37.87
CA LEU A 303 13.48 -15.91 38.43
C LEU A 303 14.06 -15.96 39.86
N PRO A 304 14.83 -14.93 40.27
CA PRO A 304 15.08 -14.66 41.69
C PRO A 304 13.74 -14.53 42.43
N ALA A 305 13.65 -15.07 43.65
CA ALA A 305 12.40 -15.14 44.39
C ALA A 305 11.81 -13.75 44.69
N GLU A 306 12.68 -12.78 44.97
CA GLU A 306 12.30 -11.38 45.23
C GLU A 306 11.71 -10.73 43.96
N ALA A 307 12.30 -10.99 42.79
CA ALA A 307 11.79 -10.48 41.52
C ALA A 307 10.46 -11.15 41.12
N ALA A 308 10.32 -12.45 41.40
CA ALA A 308 9.06 -13.18 41.19
C ALA A 308 7.94 -12.63 42.10
N LEU A 309 8.25 -12.30 43.36
CA LEU A 309 7.31 -11.67 44.29
C LEU A 309 6.80 -10.31 43.76
N VAL A 310 7.71 -9.45 43.26
CA VAL A 310 7.32 -8.14 42.72
C VAL A 310 6.48 -8.30 41.45
N LEU A 311 6.86 -9.19 40.53
CA LEU A 311 6.12 -9.41 39.27
C LEU A 311 4.75 -10.06 39.48
N SER A 312 4.61 -10.94 40.48
CA SER A 312 3.33 -11.56 40.85
C SER A 312 2.42 -10.68 41.70
N GLY A 313 2.99 -9.72 42.45
CA GLY A 313 2.23 -8.85 43.35
C GLY A 313 1.96 -7.44 42.83
N CYS A 314 2.86 -6.88 42.01
CA CYS A 314 2.76 -5.51 41.50
C CYS A 314 2.21 -5.52 40.07
N HIS A 315 0.89 -5.65 39.92
CA HIS A 315 0.20 -5.63 38.63
C HIS A 315 -1.21 -5.02 38.74
N SER A 316 -1.73 -4.52 37.63
CA SER A 316 -3.11 -4.05 37.46
C SER A 316 -3.97 -5.01 36.64
N LEU A 317 -3.48 -6.21 36.32
CA LEU A 317 -4.27 -7.26 35.65
C LEU A 317 -5.53 -7.66 36.44
N VAL A 318 -6.64 -7.81 35.71
CA VAL A 318 -7.95 -8.23 36.20
C VAL A 318 -8.41 -9.43 35.36
N LEU A 319 -9.19 -10.35 35.95
CA LEU A 319 -9.82 -11.45 35.24
C LEU A 319 -11.23 -11.02 34.83
N ILE A 320 -11.51 -10.97 33.52
CA ILE A 320 -12.84 -10.65 32.96
C ILE A 320 -13.24 -11.83 32.08
N ASP A 321 -14.40 -12.44 32.33
CA ASP A 321 -14.92 -13.60 31.57
C ASP A 321 -13.93 -14.77 31.42
N GLY A 322 -13.07 -14.97 32.42
CA GLY A 322 -12.03 -16.01 32.40
C GLY A 322 -10.77 -15.66 31.61
N GLU A 323 -10.69 -14.48 31.00
CA GLU A 323 -9.48 -13.97 30.34
C GLU A 323 -8.78 -12.89 31.17
N THR A 324 -7.46 -13.03 31.33
CA THR A 324 -6.64 -12.04 32.03
C THR A 324 -6.44 -10.81 31.16
N THR A 325 -6.98 -9.69 31.61
CA THR A 325 -7.06 -8.42 30.89
C THR A 325 -6.34 -7.33 31.69
N GLY A 326 -5.53 -6.51 31.03
CA GLY A 326 -4.72 -5.46 31.65
C GLY A 326 -3.42 -5.19 30.88
N ASP A 327 -2.42 -4.57 31.50
CA ASP A 327 -1.19 -4.14 30.81
C ASP A 327 -0.49 -5.32 30.11
N PRO A 328 -0.25 -5.27 28.78
CA PRO A 328 0.41 -6.31 28.02
C PRO A 328 1.78 -6.67 28.58
N LEU A 329 2.50 -5.71 29.15
CA LEU A 329 3.80 -5.94 29.77
C LEU A 329 3.67 -6.85 31.00
N GLU A 330 2.66 -6.61 31.83
CA GLU A 330 2.37 -7.41 33.01
C GLU A 330 1.84 -8.80 32.62
N SER A 331 0.92 -8.84 31.66
CA SER A 331 0.34 -10.08 31.13
C SER A 331 1.44 -10.96 30.53
N ALA A 332 2.34 -10.38 29.74
CA ALA A 332 3.48 -11.09 29.16
C ALA A 332 4.45 -11.58 30.24
N ALA A 333 4.71 -10.78 31.28
CA ALA A 333 5.57 -11.19 32.39
C ALA A 333 4.99 -12.38 33.18
N LEU A 334 3.70 -12.35 33.53
CA LEU A 334 3.03 -13.45 34.23
C LEU A 334 2.92 -14.71 33.36
N LYS A 335 2.53 -14.55 32.09
CA LYS A 335 2.48 -15.67 31.12
C LYS A 335 3.85 -16.32 30.95
N ALA A 336 4.93 -15.54 30.92
CA ALA A 336 6.30 -16.05 30.82
C ALA A 336 6.79 -16.71 32.12
N MET A 337 6.35 -16.22 33.28
CA MET A 337 6.57 -16.85 34.59
C MET A 337 5.76 -18.14 34.76
N ARG A 338 4.68 -18.31 33.96
CA ARG A 338 3.66 -19.37 34.08
C ARG A 338 2.83 -19.25 35.36
N TRP A 339 2.46 -18.02 35.68
CA TRP A 339 1.54 -17.68 36.77
C TRP A 339 0.30 -17.04 36.17
N GLU A 340 -0.85 -17.26 36.80
CA GLU A 340 -2.15 -16.83 36.29
C GLU A 340 -2.92 -16.11 37.40
N VAL A 341 -3.72 -15.12 36.98
CA VAL A 341 -4.62 -14.42 37.89
C VAL A 341 -5.82 -15.34 38.13
N SER A 342 -6.05 -15.68 39.39
CA SER A 342 -7.18 -16.49 39.84
C SER A 342 -8.24 -15.59 40.45
N ASP A 343 -9.50 -15.96 40.23
CA ASP A 343 -10.64 -15.33 40.91
C ASP A 343 -10.57 -15.68 42.40
N GLY A 344 -10.00 -14.76 43.19
CA GLY A 344 -10.02 -14.85 44.64
C GLY A 344 -11.46 -14.74 45.15
N SER A 345 -11.73 -15.17 46.38
CA SER A 345 -13.03 -14.99 47.03
C SER A 345 -13.43 -13.50 47.06
N SER A 346 -14.19 -13.03 46.08
CA SER A 346 -14.89 -11.74 45.91
C SER A 346 -14.18 -10.40 46.25
N LYS A 347 -12.99 -10.37 46.87
CA LYS A 347 -12.46 -9.20 47.62
C LYS A 347 -11.01 -8.80 47.29
N THR A 348 -10.20 -9.66 46.67
CA THR A 348 -8.78 -9.38 46.34
C THR A 348 -8.34 -10.15 45.09
N SER A 349 -7.46 -9.58 44.26
CA SER A 349 -6.89 -10.33 43.14
C SER A 349 -5.75 -11.21 43.66
N ARG A 350 -5.84 -12.51 43.37
CA ARG A 350 -4.86 -13.50 43.77
C ARG A 350 -4.14 -14.01 42.52
N VAL A 351 -2.81 -14.06 42.56
CA VAL A 351 -2.01 -14.69 41.51
C VAL A 351 -1.47 -16.01 42.02
N VAL A 352 -1.63 -17.06 41.23
CA VAL A 352 -1.22 -18.43 41.59
C VAL A 352 -0.39 -19.06 40.46
N PRO A 353 0.45 -20.06 40.75
CA PRO A 353 1.14 -20.84 39.72
C PRO A 353 0.12 -21.54 38.81
N SER A 354 0.35 -21.51 37.49
CA SER A 354 -0.53 -22.20 36.53
C SER A 354 -0.45 -23.72 36.73
N ALA A 355 -1.62 -24.37 36.77
CA ALA A 355 -1.76 -25.81 37.04
C ALA A 355 -1.15 -26.72 35.95
N GLY A 356 -0.76 -26.16 34.80
CA GLY A 356 -0.23 -26.91 33.67
C GLY A 356 -1.30 -27.70 32.90
N THR A 357 -1.02 -28.00 31.63
CA THR A 357 -1.85 -28.89 30.77
C THR A 357 -0.95 -29.95 30.16
N GLU A 358 -1.48 -31.02 29.53
CA GLU A 358 -0.68 -32.10 28.91
C GLU A 358 0.42 -31.60 27.95
N ARG A 359 0.30 -30.37 27.41
CA ARG A 359 1.28 -29.71 26.53
C ARG A 359 2.15 -28.63 27.18
N LYS A 360 1.84 -28.15 28.40
CA LYS A 360 2.58 -27.07 29.09
C LYS A 360 2.97 -27.48 30.52
N LYS A 361 4.28 -27.46 30.81
CA LYS A 361 4.83 -27.71 32.15
C LYS A 361 4.28 -26.68 33.17
N PRO A 362 3.96 -27.10 34.41
CA PRO A 362 3.41 -26.22 35.45
C PRO A 362 4.40 -25.10 35.85
N GLY A 363 3.87 -24.02 36.42
CA GLY A 363 4.68 -22.94 37.00
C GLY A 363 5.40 -23.40 38.27
N SER A 364 6.65 -22.95 38.47
CA SER A 364 7.43 -23.30 39.67
C SER A 364 7.15 -22.32 40.83
N PRO A 365 6.78 -22.82 42.02
CA PRO A 365 6.74 -22.01 43.25
C PRO A 365 8.12 -21.41 43.58
N PHE A 366 8.16 -20.26 44.25
CA PHE A 366 9.40 -19.60 44.68
C PHE A 366 9.43 -19.36 46.20
N SER A 367 10.62 -19.32 46.80
CA SER A 367 10.83 -19.11 48.23
C SER A 367 11.63 -17.82 48.46
N VAL A 368 10.99 -16.80 49.03
CA VAL A 368 11.62 -15.50 49.33
C VAL A 368 12.56 -15.67 50.52
N SER A 369 13.65 -14.88 50.58
CA SER A 369 14.57 -14.93 51.72
C SER A 369 13.83 -14.79 53.07
N GLY A 370 13.94 -15.81 53.93
CA GLY A 370 13.26 -15.87 55.23
C GLY A 370 11.85 -16.47 55.24
N SER A 371 11.35 -17.06 54.15
CA SER A 371 10.11 -17.85 54.14
C SER A 371 10.34 -19.30 54.60
N SER A 372 9.36 -19.91 55.28
CA SER A 372 9.43 -21.30 55.74
C SER A 372 8.86 -22.30 54.73
N ARG A 373 7.97 -21.84 53.84
CA ARG A 373 7.37 -22.63 52.75
C ARG A 373 7.50 -21.90 51.42
N PRO A 374 7.55 -22.61 50.28
CA PRO A 374 7.47 -21.99 48.97
C PRO A 374 6.09 -21.34 48.78
N THR A 375 6.10 -20.15 48.18
CA THR A 375 4.91 -19.32 47.92
C THR A 375 4.01 -20.02 46.90
N ASP A 376 2.77 -20.31 47.28
CA ASP A 376 1.73 -20.94 46.43
C ASP A 376 0.67 -19.94 45.93
N GLY A 377 0.79 -18.67 46.32
CA GLY A 377 0.01 -17.56 45.80
C GLY A 377 0.33 -16.23 46.46
N VAL A 378 0.12 -15.15 45.71
CA VAL A 378 0.29 -13.77 46.17
C VAL A 378 -1.05 -13.06 46.06
N GLU A 379 -1.49 -12.45 47.17
CA GLU A 379 -2.73 -11.70 47.27
C GLU A 379 -2.43 -10.20 47.29
N VAL A 380 -3.07 -9.42 46.39
CA VAL A 380 -2.91 -7.96 46.34
C VAL A 380 -3.95 -7.29 47.25
N LEU A 381 -3.48 -6.56 48.25
CA LEU A 381 -4.34 -5.89 49.25
C LEU A 381 -4.71 -4.46 48.84
N THR A 382 -3.70 -3.67 48.45
CA THR A 382 -3.86 -2.27 48.04
C THR A 382 -2.98 -1.97 46.84
N ARG A 383 -3.49 -1.17 45.90
CA ARG A 383 -2.79 -0.76 44.68
C ARG A 383 -2.65 0.75 44.65
N HIS A 384 -1.44 1.22 44.40
CA HIS A 384 -1.20 2.57 43.93
C HIS A 384 -0.88 2.50 42.44
N HIS A 385 -1.82 2.93 41.62
CA HIS A 385 -1.73 2.85 40.18
C HIS A 385 -0.46 3.54 39.63
N PHE A 386 -0.03 3.05 38.47
CA PHE A 386 1.04 3.67 37.72
C PHE A 386 0.69 5.12 37.41
N SER A 387 1.61 6.03 37.69
CA SER A 387 1.47 7.45 37.32
C SER A 387 2.58 7.82 36.36
N SER A 388 2.24 8.35 35.18
CA SER A 388 3.22 8.75 34.16
C SER A 388 4.18 9.84 34.65
N ARG A 389 3.73 10.73 35.56
CA ARG A 389 4.57 11.75 36.20
C ARG A 389 5.61 11.13 37.15
N LEU A 390 5.22 10.07 37.87
CA LEU A 390 6.06 9.40 38.86
C LEU A 390 6.86 8.22 38.28
N GLN A 391 6.46 7.75 37.09
CA GLN A 391 7.00 6.62 36.31
C GLN A 391 7.12 5.30 37.09
N ARG A 392 6.19 5.06 38.02
CA ARG A 392 6.19 3.86 38.88
C ARG A 392 4.82 3.51 39.43
N MET A 393 4.69 2.25 39.83
CA MET A 393 3.54 1.62 40.50
C MET A 393 4.02 0.96 41.79
N SER A 394 3.18 0.98 42.83
CA SER A 394 3.44 0.30 44.09
C SER A 394 2.20 -0.44 44.58
N CYS A 395 2.40 -1.60 45.21
CA CYS A 395 1.31 -2.41 45.77
C CYS A 395 1.71 -2.95 47.14
N VAL A 396 0.71 -3.15 48.00
CA VAL A 396 0.86 -3.90 49.25
C VAL A 396 0.30 -5.30 49.02
N VAL A 397 1.12 -6.32 49.29
CA VAL A 397 0.81 -7.72 48.96
C VAL A 397 1.02 -8.64 50.15
N ARG A 398 0.28 -9.74 50.17
CA ARG A 398 0.39 -10.81 51.15
C ARG A 398 0.81 -12.11 50.48
N ASP A 399 1.87 -12.72 50.99
CA ASP A 399 2.24 -14.10 50.69
C ASP A 399 1.28 -15.05 51.44
N VAL A 400 0.47 -15.81 50.69
CA VAL A 400 -0.58 -16.67 51.26
C VAL A 400 0.01 -17.85 52.03
N ALA A 401 1.11 -18.43 51.54
CA ALA A 401 1.74 -19.61 52.15
C ALA A 401 2.41 -19.27 53.49
N ASN A 402 3.06 -18.11 53.56
CA ASN A 402 3.84 -17.69 54.72
C ASN A 402 3.15 -16.65 55.62
N ARG A 403 1.99 -16.12 55.21
CA ARG A 403 1.25 -15.03 55.90
C ARG A 403 2.10 -13.79 56.18
N LYS A 404 3.05 -13.49 55.30
CA LYS A 404 3.92 -12.29 55.38
C LYS A 404 3.44 -11.20 54.45
N HIS A 405 3.61 -9.95 54.86
CA HIS A 405 3.22 -8.78 54.10
C HIS A 405 4.46 -8.10 53.48
N TYR A 406 4.32 -7.60 52.26
CA TYR A 406 5.38 -6.91 51.53
C TYR A 406 4.81 -5.69 50.81
N ALA A 407 5.56 -4.60 50.80
CA ALA A 407 5.39 -3.52 49.82
C ALA A 407 6.25 -3.84 48.60
N VAL A 408 5.67 -3.80 47.41
CA VAL A 408 6.34 -4.11 46.15
C VAL A 408 6.21 -2.92 45.20
N VAL A 409 7.30 -2.57 44.53
CA VAL A 409 7.39 -1.39 43.67
C VAL A 409 8.02 -1.78 42.34
N LYS A 410 7.46 -1.27 41.25
CA LYS A 410 8.06 -1.38 39.91
C LYS A 410 7.99 -0.04 39.19
N GLY A 411 8.99 0.27 38.37
CA GLY A 411 9.01 1.53 37.62
C GLY A 411 10.27 1.71 36.81
N SER A 412 10.48 2.93 36.31
CA SER A 412 11.70 3.26 35.58
C SER A 412 12.94 3.19 36.50
N PRO A 413 14.11 2.76 35.98
CA PRO A 413 15.34 2.65 36.76
C PRO A 413 15.72 3.94 37.51
N GLU A 414 15.59 5.09 36.85
CA GLU A 414 15.94 6.39 37.42
C GLU A 414 15.04 6.79 38.60
N MET A 415 13.76 6.42 38.57
CA MET A 415 12.80 6.77 39.62
C MET A 415 12.84 5.76 40.76
N VAL A 416 12.90 4.46 40.47
CA VAL A 416 13.03 3.43 41.51
C VAL A 416 14.38 3.54 42.20
N GLY A 417 15.46 3.88 41.48
CA GLY A 417 16.78 4.12 42.05
C GLY A 417 16.80 5.17 43.17
N LYS A 418 15.92 6.17 43.13
CA LYS A 418 15.75 7.20 44.19
C LYS A 418 15.04 6.67 45.44
N LEU A 419 14.31 5.57 45.33
CA LEU A 419 13.53 4.96 46.43
C LEU A 419 14.30 3.86 47.17
N LEU A 420 15.45 3.45 46.64
CA LEU A 420 16.25 2.36 47.22
C LEU A 420 17.00 2.83 48.47
N ALA A 421 16.87 2.07 49.57
CA ALA A 421 17.63 2.32 50.80
C ALA A 421 19.15 2.19 50.59
N LYS A 422 19.57 1.25 49.72
CA LYS A 422 20.96 1.07 49.32
C LYS A 422 21.04 0.75 47.83
N LYS A 423 21.52 1.72 47.04
CA LYS A 423 21.74 1.55 45.60
C LYS A 423 22.91 0.59 45.34
N PRO A 424 22.73 -0.51 44.57
CA PRO A 424 23.83 -1.42 44.22
C PRO A 424 24.92 -0.71 43.39
N LYS A 425 26.18 -1.13 43.55
CA LYS A 425 27.29 -0.64 42.71
C LYS A 425 27.04 -1.03 41.26
N GLY A 426 27.07 -0.05 40.34
CA GLY A 426 26.84 -0.28 38.91
C GLY A 426 25.37 -0.34 38.48
N TYR A 427 24.43 0.08 39.34
CA TYR A 427 22.99 0.08 39.02
C TYR A 427 22.67 0.90 37.76
N ASP A 428 23.17 2.13 37.67
CA ASP A 428 22.88 3.04 36.54
C ASP A 428 23.53 2.56 35.25
N GLU A 429 24.78 2.10 35.33
CA GLU A 429 25.52 1.55 34.19
C GLU A 429 24.82 0.31 33.61
N ALA A 430 24.35 -0.60 34.47
CA ALA A 430 23.64 -1.80 34.04
C ALA A 430 22.29 -1.46 33.37
N ALA A 431 21.54 -0.49 33.93
CA ALA A 431 20.29 -0.02 33.34
C ALA A 431 20.53 0.61 31.96
N THR A 432 21.50 1.52 31.86
CA THR A 432 21.88 2.17 30.59
C THR A 432 22.36 1.14 29.56
N LEU A 433 23.16 0.16 29.96
CA LEU A 433 23.66 -0.88 29.05
C LEU A 433 22.54 -1.79 28.51
N LEU A 434 21.57 -2.16 29.37
CA LEU A 434 20.38 -2.89 28.93
C LEU A 434 19.51 -2.05 27.98
N SER A 435 19.35 -0.75 28.24
CA SER A 435 18.62 0.16 27.35
C SER A 435 19.33 0.41 26.02
N ARG A 436 20.66 0.52 26.01
CA ARG A 436 21.48 0.60 24.77
C ARG A 436 21.34 -0.65 23.89
N ARG A 437 21.08 -1.80 24.52
CA ARG A 437 20.75 -3.06 23.83
C ARG A 437 19.30 -3.15 23.33
N GLY A 438 18.54 -2.06 23.41
CA GLY A 438 17.17 -1.99 22.89
C GLY A 438 16.12 -2.56 23.84
N TYR A 439 16.50 -2.95 25.06
CA TYR A 439 15.53 -3.45 26.02
C TYR A 439 14.79 -2.31 26.71
N ARG A 440 13.48 -2.47 26.85
CA ARG A 440 12.67 -1.72 27.81
C ARG A 440 12.93 -2.31 29.19
N VAL A 441 13.65 -1.56 30.01
CA VAL A 441 14.10 -1.98 31.34
C VAL A 441 13.14 -1.46 32.40
N ILE A 442 12.69 -2.33 33.28
CA ILE A 442 11.91 -1.96 34.47
C ILE A 442 12.67 -2.42 35.71
N SER A 443 12.83 -1.50 36.66
CA SER A 443 13.42 -1.80 37.95
C SER A 443 12.36 -2.32 38.92
N LEU A 444 12.70 -3.38 39.63
CA LEU A 444 11.87 -4.02 40.65
C LEU A 444 12.47 -3.78 42.03
N ALA A 445 11.63 -3.41 42.98
CA ALA A 445 12.02 -3.19 44.37
C ALA A 445 10.95 -3.73 45.34
N TYR A 446 11.35 -4.07 46.55
CA TYR A 446 10.46 -4.62 47.57
C TYR A 446 10.88 -4.20 48.98
N ARG A 447 9.94 -4.21 49.91
CA ARG A 447 10.17 -3.99 51.34
C ARG A 447 9.32 -4.95 52.18
N PRO A 448 9.91 -5.75 53.07
CA PRO A 448 9.14 -6.57 54.00
C PRO A 448 8.44 -5.70 55.06
N LEU A 449 7.15 -5.96 55.31
CA LEU A 449 6.34 -5.28 56.31
C LEU A 449 6.20 -6.19 57.53
N SER A 450 6.74 -5.75 58.67
CA SER A 450 6.89 -6.61 59.86
C SER A 450 5.79 -6.39 60.89
N THR A 451 5.26 -5.16 61.00
CA THR A 451 4.25 -4.77 62.01
C THR A 451 2.89 -4.50 61.36
N ALA A 452 1.79 -4.75 62.07
CA ALA A 452 0.44 -4.41 61.59
C ALA A 452 0.28 -2.90 61.25
N LYS A 453 0.91 -2.01 62.03
CA LYS A 453 0.96 -0.57 61.76
C LYS A 453 1.70 -0.22 60.45
N ASP A 454 2.73 -1.00 60.10
CA ASP A 454 3.49 -0.81 58.85
C ASP A 454 2.65 -1.22 57.64
N VAL A 455 1.75 -2.20 57.82
CA VAL A 455 0.81 -2.62 56.78
C VAL A 455 -0.25 -1.55 56.59
N GLU A 456 -0.92 -1.12 57.66
CA GLU A 456 -1.98 -0.10 57.62
C GLU A 456 -1.47 1.22 57.01
N SER A 457 -0.34 1.74 57.51
CA SER A 457 0.26 2.97 56.96
C SER A 457 0.70 2.86 55.50
N ALA A 458 1.17 1.69 55.05
CA ALA A 458 1.53 1.47 53.65
C ALA A 458 0.31 1.29 52.73
N GLN A 459 -0.85 0.96 53.28
CA GLN A 459 -2.12 0.91 52.54
C GLN A 459 -2.73 2.30 52.40
N ASP A 460 -2.63 3.13 53.43
CA ASP A 460 -3.22 4.48 53.44
C ASP A 460 -2.40 5.48 52.61
N ALA A 461 -1.07 5.45 52.73
CA ALA A 461 -0.19 6.44 52.13
C ALA A 461 0.84 5.83 51.17
N ARG A 462 0.81 6.27 49.90
CA ARG A 462 1.77 5.88 48.86
C ARG A 462 3.22 6.15 49.27
N SER A 463 3.49 7.26 49.97
CA SER A 463 4.83 7.62 50.45
C SER A 463 5.40 6.61 51.44
N SER A 464 4.57 6.11 52.37
CA SER A 464 4.95 5.06 53.33
C SER A 464 5.24 3.73 52.60
N CYS A 465 4.43 3.40 51.59
CA CYS A 465 4.65 2.19 50.77
C CYS A 465 6.01 2.23 50.03
N GLU A 466 6.41 3.40 49.52
CA GLU A 466 7.61 3.58 48.70
C GLU A 466 8.90 3.85 49.49
N GLU A 467 8.84 4.01 50.81
CA GLU A 467 10.00 4.31 51.65
C GLU A 467 10.94 3.10 51.83
N GLY A 468 12.25 3.34 51.76
CA GLY A 468 13.27 2.38 52.22
C GLY A 468 13.30 1.03 51.48
N CYS A 469 13.03 1.02 50.17
CA CYS A 469 12.91 -0.21 49.40
C CYS A 469 14.27 -0.90 49.13
N ALA A 470 14.27 -2.23 49.06
CA ALA A 470 15.42 -3.04 48.63
C ALA A 470 15.29 -3.41 47.14
N PHE A 471 16.43 -3.51 46.45
CA PHE A 471 16.46 -3.82 45.02
C PHE A 471 16.24 -5.32 44.75
N ALA A 472 15.22 -5.66 43.95
CA ALA A 472 14.90 -7.04 43.57
C ALA A 472 15.55 -7.46 42.24
N GLY A 473 15.72 -6.54 41.29
CA GLY A 473 16.32 -6.81 39.98
C GLY A 473 15.80 -5.92 38.86
N PHE A 474 16.38 -6.05 37.66
CA PHE A 474 15.84 -5.45 36.44
C PHE A 474 15.16 -6.49 35.59
N VAL A 475 13.96 -6.21 35.09
CA VAL A 475 13.31 -7.03 34.05
C VAL A 475 13.45 -6.32 32.70
N ALA A 476 13.85 -7.09 31.69
CA ALA A 476 14.08 -6.60 30.33
C ALA A 476 12.99 -7.12 29.39
N PHE A 477 12.36 -6.20 28.67
CA PHE A 477 11.40 -6.50 27.60
C PHE A 477 11.96 -6.02 26.25
N THR A 478 11.59 -6.70 25.17
CA THR A 478 11.91 -6.26 23.81
C THR A 478 10.65 -6.20 22.97
N CYS A 479 10.55 -5.17 22.13
CA CYS A 479 9.63 -5.19 20.99
C CYS A 479 10.33 -5.91 19.84
N ARG A 480 9.65 -6.79 19.13
CA ARG A 480 10.24 -7.47 17.98
C ARG A 480 10.08 -6.61 16.72
N VAL A 481 11.17 -6.39 16.00
CA VAL A 481 11.11 -5.76 14.67
C VAL A 481 10.38 -6.69 13.70
N ARG A 482 9.49 -6.14 12.85
CA ARG A 482 8.85 -6.94 11.80
C ARG A 482 9.89 -7.35 10.75
N ARG A 483 9.85 -8.62 10.30
CA ARG A 483 10.91 -9.20 9.44
C ARG A 483 11.10 -8.46 8.10
N ASP A 484 10.03 -7.88 7.57
CA ASP A 484 10.01 -7.18 6.29
C ASP A 484 10.46 -5.71 6.39
N THR A 485 10.45 -5.12 7.60
CA THR A 485 10.74 -3.70 7.83
C THR A 485 12.08 -3.28 7.22
N LYS A 486 13.18 -3.97 7.55
CA LYS A 486 14.52 -3.62 7.07
C LYS A 486 14.63 -3.60 5.54
N MET A 487 14.05 -4.62 4.89
CA MET A 487 14.04 -4.70 3.43
C MET A 487 13.23 -3.55 2.81
N ILE A 488 12.09 -3.22 3.41
CA ILE A 488 11.19 -2.17 2.91
C ILE A 488 11.82 -0.79 3.06
N LEU A 489 12.38 -0.46 4.23
CA LEU A 489 13.08 0.81 4.44
C LEU A 489 14.28 0.96 3.50
N THR A 490 15.03 -0.13 3.27
CA THR A 490 16.11 -0.13 2.27
C THR A 490 15.58 0.19 0.87
N ARG A 491 14.42 -0.36 0.48
CA ARG A 491 13.78 -0.06 -0.82
C ARG A 491 13.29 1.39 -0.91
N LEU A 492 12.76 1.96 0.16
CA LEU A 492 12.34 3.37 0.21
C LEU A 492 13.56 4.30 0.01
N ARG A 493 14.67 4.03 0.72
CA ARG A 493 15.95 4.76 0.56
C ARG A 493 16.53 4.61 -0.85
N GLN A 494 16.59 3.38 -1.38
CA GLN A 494 16.98 3.14 -2.78
C GLN A 494 16.05 3.83 -3.78
N GLY A 495 14.81 4.11 -3.39
CA GLY A 495 13.81 4.85 -4.15
C GLY A 495 13.97 6.37 -4.11
N GLY A 496 15.02 6.88 -3.48
CA GLY A 496 15.31 8.32 -3.36
C GLY A 496 14.45 9.05 -2.32
N MET A 497 13.92 8.34 -1.32
CA MET A 497 13.16 8.95 -0.22
C MET A 497 13.96 9.00 1.08
N GLY A 498 13.87 10.13 1.78
CA GLY A 498 14.34 10.24 3.16
C GLY A 498 13.51 9.36 4.08
N VAL A 499 14.13 8.69 5.03
CA VAL A 499 13.44 7.89 6.04
C VAL A 499 13.84 8.41 7.42
N ALA A 500 12.86 8.66 8.28
CA ALA A 500 13.06 9.03 9.67
C ALA A 500 12.04 8.33 10.58
N MET A 501 12.39 8.19 11.86
CA MET A 501 11.55 7.62 12.91
C MET A 501 11.03 8.74 13.82
N VAL A 502 9.72 8.75 14.08
CA VAL A 502 9.08 9.71 15.01
C VAL A 502 8.27 8.93 16.05
N THR A 503 8.77 8.83 17.27
CA THR A 503 8.20 7.95 18.31
C THR A 503 8.09 8.60 19.69
N GLY A 504 7.15 8.10 20.49
CA GLY A 504 7.02 8.42 21.91
C GLY A 504 7.99 7.63 22.82
N ASP A 505 8.68 6.63 22.29
CA ASP A 505 9.58 5.76 23.04
C ASP A 505 10.85 6.48 23.54
N ALA A 506 11.56 5.83 24.46
CA ALA A 506 12.84 6.32 24.96
C ALA A 506 13.90 6.36 23.84
N LEU A 507 14.76 7.39 23.87
CA LEU A 507 15.73 7.67 22.82
C LEU A 507 16.67 6.49 22.53
N LEU A 508 17.25 5.87 23.55
CA LEU A 508 18.21 4.77 23.36
C LEU A 508 17.57 3.55 22.70
N THR A 509 16.30 3.25 23.03
CA THR A 509 15.53 2.18 22.42
C THR A 509 15.19 2.52 20.96
N ALA A 510 14.79 3.76 20.69
CA ALA A 510 14.53 4.24 19.34
C ALA A 510 15.78 4.15 18.45
N ILE A 511 16.94 4.57 18.95
CA ILE A 511 18.23 4.45 18.25
C ILE A 511 18.60 2.98 17.99
N HIS A 512 18.39 2.10 18.97
CA HIS A 512 18.64 0.67 18.78
C HIS A 512 17.80 0.09 17.64
N VAL A 513 16.48 0.34 17.66
CA VAL A 513 15.58 -0.12 16.58
C VAL A 513 15.99 0.52 15.26
N ALA A 514 16.31 1.82 15.24
CA ALA A 514 16.75 2.53 14.04
C ALA A 514 18.03 1.91 13.42
N LYS A 515 18.99 1.48 14.24
CA LYS A 515 20.19 0.72 13.79
C LYS A 515 19.81 -0.66 13.25
N GLU A 516 18.90 -1.37 13.90
CA GLU A 516 18.47 -2.71 13.50
C GLU A 516 17.75 -2.70 12.13
N VAL A 517 16.83 -1.75 11.95
CA VAL A 517 16.03 -1.61 10.71
C VAL A 517 16.75 -0.87 9.58
N GLY A 518 17.89 -0.24 9.85
CA GLY A 518 18.69 0.49 8.85
C GLY A 518 18.21 1.92 8.54
N ILE A 519 17.57 2.59 9.50
CA ILE A 519 17.30 4.05 9.44
C ILE A 519 18.60 4.82 9.69
N CYS A 520 19.35 4.43 10.73
CA CYS A 520 20.72 4.86 10.96
C CYS A 520 21.66 3.78 10.42
N ASP A 521 22.65 4.13 9.61
CA ASP A 521 23.43 3.15 8.83
C ASP A 521 24.54 2.48 9.68
N PRO A 522 24.52 1.14 9.85
CA PRO A 522 25.68 0.40 10.38
C PRO A 522 26.74 0.11 9.31
N ASP A 523 26.38 0.12 8.03
CA ASP A 523 27.27 -0.12 6.89
C ASP A 523 27.23 1.10 5.98
N GLY A 524 28.26 1.95 6.04
CA GLY A 524 28.35 3.18 5.23
C GLY A 524 28.14 2.93 3.75
N GLY A 525 26.89 3.09 3.30
CA GLY A 525 26.47 3.10 1.92
C GLY A 525 26.24 4.54 1.51
N ASP A 526 27.11 5.03 0.63
CA ASP A 526 26.99 6.32 -0.03
C ASP A 526 25.57 6.48 -0.63
N GLY A 527 24.82 7.47 -0.13
CA GLY A 527 23.40 7.65 -0.46
C GLY A 527 22.79 8.92 0.13
N GLY A 528 23.60 9.96 0.33
CA GLY A 528 23.16 11.21 0.94
C GLY A 528 24.14 12.34 0.73
N ALA A 529 24.34 12.72 -0.54
CA ALA A 529 24.92 14.00 -0.94
C ALA A 529 24.31 14.37 -2.30
N ASP A 530 23.01 14.64 -2.31
CA ASP A 530 22.33 15.39 -3.39
C ASP A 530 20.97 15.86 -2.83
N VAL A 531 21.04 16.76 -1.85
CA VAL A 531 19.87 17.51 -1.37
C VAL A 531 20.14 18.99 -1.65
N GLY A 532 19.47 19.51 -2.68
CA GLY A 532 19.17 20.93 -2.83
C GLY A 532 20.34 21.87 -3.16
N ALA A 533 20.85 21.82 -4.39
CA ALA A 533 21.35 23.02 -5.05
C ALA A 533 20.85 22.99 -6.51
N ASP A 534 20.01 23.96 -6.88
CA ASP A 534 19.61 24.21 -8.25
C ASP A 534 20.85 24.38 -9.14
N PRO A 535 21.01 23.63 -10.25
CA PRO A 535 22.10 23.85 -11.18
C PRO A 535 21.65 24.85 -12.26
N LEU A 536 21.45 26.09 -11.85
CA LEU A 536 21.45 27.24 -12.77
C LEU A 536 22.71 28.05 -12.49
N THR A 537 23.86 27.52 -12.90
CA THR A 537 25.03 28.21 -13.48
C THR A 537 26.26 27.29 -13.49
N GLY A 538 26.76 27.01 -14.70
CA GLY A 538 28.13 26.62 -15.05
C GLY A 538 28.88 25.57 -14.22
N GLU A 539 29.14 24.39 -14.80
CA GLU A 539 30.50 23.81 -14.87
C GLU A 539 30.52 22.55 -15.77
N THR A 540 30.75 22.78 -17.06
CA THR A 540 30.91 21.78 -18.14
C THR A 540 32.23 20.98 -18.08
N ASN A 541 33.01 21.03 -17.00
CA ASN A 541 34.38 20.48 -16.98
C ASN A 541 34.61 19.22 -16.12
N LYS A 542 33.68 18.78 -15.27
CA LYS A 542 33.88 17.55 -14.47
C LYS A 542 33.61 16.25 -15.23
N GLU A 543 32.65 16.25 -16.15
CA GLU A 543 32.28 15.06 -16.93
C GLU A 543 33.29 14.75 -18.06
N LEU A 544 33.89 15.78 -18.65
CA LEU A 544 34.95 15.62 -19.65
C LEU A 544 36.23 15.05 -19.04
N LEU A 545 36.56 15.45 -17.80
CA LEU A 545 37.69 14.89 -17.05
C LEU A 545 37.47 13.42 -16.69
N ALA A 546 36.27 13.06 -16.23
CA ALA A 546 35.92 11.67 -15.94
C ALA A 546 35.92 10.78 -17.21
N PHE A 547 35.54 11.34 -18.36
CA PHE A 547 35.61 10.66 -19.66
C PHE A 547 37.05 10.47 -20.15
N LEU A 548 37.90 11.49 -20.00
CA LEU A 548 39.32 11.43 -20.35
C LEU A 548 40.10 10.46 -19.46
N GLU A 549 39.76 10.35 -18.17
CA GLU A 549 40.33 9.34 -17.27
C GLU A 549 39.91 7.91 -17.66
N ARG A 550 38.66 7.72 -18.11
CA ARG A 550 38.17 6.44 -18.65
C ARG A 550 38.95 6.02 -19.89
N LYS A 551 39.20 6.94 -20.82
CA LYS A 551 40.03 6.73 -22.01
C LYS A 551 41.50 6.46 -21.67
N ARG A 552 42.02 7.06 -20.59
CA ARG A 552 43.39 6.82 -20.10
C ARG A 552 43.54 5.42 -19.50
N ALA A 553 42.50 4.91 -18.84
CA ALA A 553 42.47 3.55 -18.29
C ALA A 553 42.40 2.45 -19.37
N GLU A 554 41.74 2.72 -20.50
CA GLU A 554 41.62 1.79 -21.63
C GLU A 554 42.95 1.53 -22.35
N ASN A 555 43.92 2.46 -22.25
CA ASN A 555 45.25 2.36 -22.88
C ASN A 555 46.36 1.77 -21.97
N SER A 556 46.04 1.25 -20.78
CA SER A 556 47.02 0.68 -19.85
C SER A 556 47.41 -0.77 -20.17
N THR A 557 48.70 -1.09 -20.03
CA THR A 557 49.29 -2.38 -20.42
C THR A 557 48.93 -3.53 -19.47
N ALA A 558 49.06 -4.78 -19.93
CA ALA A 558 48.65 -5.98 -19.21
C ALA A 558 49.30 -6.16 -17.82
N ALA A 559 50.48 -5.56 -17.59
CA ALA A 559 51.17 -5.59 -16.30
C ALA A 559 50.49 -4.70 -15.23
N GLU A 560 49.86 -3.59 -15.63
CA GLU A 560 49.11 -2.71 -14.71
C GLU A 560 47.77 -3.32 -14.31
N LYS A 561 47.12 -4.06 -15.22
CA LYS A 561 45.86 -4.78 -14.94
C LYS A 561 46.04 -5.86 -13.87
N GLU A 562 47.22 -6.49 -13.79
CA GLU A 562 47.50 -7.49 -12.75
C GLU A 562 47.84 -6.87 -11.39
N ALA A 563 48.51 -5.71 -11.37
CA ALA A 563 48.75 -4.94 -10.14
C ALA A 563 47.45 -4.37 -9.55
N ASP A 564 46.53 -3.94 -10.41
CA ASP A 564 45.25 -3.35 -10.00
C ASP A 564 44.22 -4.42 -9.56
N ALA A 565 44.28 -5.62 -10.14
CA ALA A 565 43.54 -6.79 -9.66
C ALA A 565 44.00 -7.26 -8.27
N LYS A 566 45.31 -7.13 -7.97
CA LYS A 566 45.87 -7.41 -6.64
C LYS A 566 45.53 -6.30 -5.62
N ARG A 567 45.36 -5.04 -6.03
CA ARG A 567 44.81 -3.95 -5.17
C ARG A 567 43.31 -4.11 -4.90
N ARG A 568 42.50 -4.48 -5.90
CA ARG A 568 41.05 -4.74 -5.74
C ARG A 568 40.73 -5.89 -4.79
N LYS A 569 41.60 -6.89 -4.64
CA LYS A 569 41.42 -8.00 -3.68
C LYS A 569 41.87 -7.68 -2.25
N LYS A 570 42.61 -6.59 -2.00
CA LYS A 570 43.01 -6.14 -0.65
C LYS A 570 42.23 -4.91 -0.12
N GLY A 571 41.25 -4.42 -0.88
CA GLY A 571 40.54 -3.17 -0.61
C GLY A 571 39.04 -3.29 -0.31
N LYS A 572 38.52 -4.45 0.15
CA LYS A 572 37.17 -4.50 0.72
C LYS A 572 37.23 -3.97 2.16
N LYS A 573 37.47 -2.67 2.33
CA LYS A 573 37.24 -1.98 3.61
C LYS A 573 35.75 -2.18 3.93
N LYS A 574 35.43 -2.90 5.00
CA LYS A 574 34.13 -2.77 5.66
C LYS A 574 33.92 -1.27 5.91
N GLY A 575 32.87 -0.69 5.34
CA GLY A 575 32.52 0.71 5.61
C GLY A 575 32.33 0.85 7.12
N THR A 576 33.04 1.78 7.75
CA THR A 576 32.82 2.12 9.16
C THR A 576 31.43 2.75 9.27
N ALA A 577 30.60 2.26 10.20
CA ALA A 577 29.29 2.80 10.52
C ALA A 577 29.36 4.32 10.73
N ARG A 578 28.32 5.06 10.29
CA ARG A 578 28.24 6.49 10.60
C ARG A 578 27.97 6.65 12.10
N PRO A 579 28.76 7.46 12.83
CA PRO A 579 28.50 7.69 14.25
C PRO A 579 27.20 8.49 14.42
N ILE A 580 26.54 8.27 15.56
CA ILE A 580 25.26 8.94 15.88
C ILE A 580 25.53 10.07 16.88
N ALA A 581 24.99 11.25 16.60
CA ALA A 581 25.02 12.38 17.52
C ALA A 581 23.62 12.63 18.12
N ILE A 582 23.57 12.78 19.43
CA ILE A 582 22.37 13.12 20.20
C ILE A 582 22.46 14.57 20.61
N LEU A 583 21.36 15.32 20.46
CA LEU A 583 21.26 16.66 21.02
C LEU A 583 20.83 16.58 22.50
N GLU A 584 21.67 17.12 23.39
CA GLU A 584 21.43 17.19 24.83
C GLU A 584 21.54 18.63 25.35
N ARG A 585 21.04 18.85 26.57
CA ARG A 585 21.09 20.15 27.27
C ARG A 585 22.17 20.13 28.36
N ASP A 586 22.82 21.27 28.59
CA ASP A 586 23.72 21.45 29.73
C ASP A 586 22.96 21.75 31.03
N GLY A 587 22.87 20.77 31.93
CA GLY A 587 22.32 20.94 33.29
C GLY A 587 20.79 21.07 33.36
N GLU A 588 20.26 21.36 34.56
CA GLU A 588 18.81 21.51 34.80
C GLU A 588 18.28 22.93 34.52
N ASP A 589 19.14 23.96 34.50
CA ASP A 589 18.74 25.39 34.46
C ASP A 589 19.22 26.19 33.22
N GLY A 590 19.85 25.55 32.21
CA GLY A 590 20.47 26.25 31.07
C GLY A 590 19.76 26.09 29.71
N LEU A 591 19.76 27.16 28.89
CA LEU A 591 19.37 27.18 27.46
C LEU A 591 20.49 26.69 26.52
N ASN A 592 21.66 26.31 27.06
CA ASN A 592 22.79 25.87 26.26
C ASN A 592 22.62 24.41 25.82
N LEU A 593 22.66 24.19 24.52
CA LEU A 593 22.51 22.88 23.88
C LEU A 593 23.84 22.43 23.27
N HIS A 594 24.14 21.14 23.33
CA HIS A 594 25.34 20.56 22.74
C HIS A 594 25.08 19.17 22.16
N TRP A 595 25.91 18.80 21.19
CA TRP A 595 25.88 17.49 20.55
C TRP A 595 26.77 16.51 21.31
N VAL A 596 26.23 15.35 21.65
CA VAL A 596 26.91 14.24 22.35
C VAL A 596 27.00 13.02 21.43
N ASP A 597 28.13 12.34 21.42
CA ASP A 597 28.29 11.08 20.68
C ASP A 597 27.59 9.91 21.42
N TYR A 598 26.87 9.09 20.66
CA TYR A 598 26.10 7.97 21.23
C TYR A 598 26.98 6.87 21.86
N ASP A 599 28.14 6.56 21.28
CA ASP A 599 28.94 5.40 21.70
C ASP A 599 29.78 5.74 22.94
N ASP A 600 30.51 6.85 22.91
CA ASP A 600 31.45 7.26 23.98
C ASP A 600 30.92 8.36 24.92
N GLY A 601 29.80 9.01 24.60
CA GLY A 601 29.23 10.09 25.41
C GLY A 601 30.04 11.37 25.40
N SER A 602 31.00 11.53 24.49
CA SER A 602 31.82 12.72 24.38
C SER A 602 31.05 13.89 23.77
N VAL A 603 31.29 15.10 24.28
CA VAL A 603 30.73 16.32 23.69
C VAL A 603 31.44 16.58 22.37
N VAL A 604 30.67 16.57 21.28
CA VAL A 604 31.13 16.74 19.91
C VAL A 604 31.32 18.22 19.60
N ARG A 605 30.27 19.03 19.85
CA ARG A 605 30.23 20.47 19.55
C ARG A 605 29.01 21.15 20.19
N PRO A 606 29.03 22.47 20.44
CA PRO A 606 27.83 23.22 20.80
C PRO A 606 26.81 23.24 19.66
N TYR A 607 25.53 23.40 20.01
CA TYR A 607 24.42 23.48 19.07
C TYR A 607 24.39 24.85 18.36
N ASP A 608 24.18 24.80 17.05
CA ASP A 608 23.99 25.94 16.16
C ASP A 608 23.24 25.42 14.93
N ALA A 609 22.07 25.99 14.61
CA ALA A 609 21.23 25.50 13.52
C ALA A 609 21.97 25.53 12.17
N SER A 610 22.78 26.56 11.91
CA SER A 610 23.52 26.71 10.65
C SER A 610 24.51 25.57 10.39
N SER A 611 24.93 24.89 11.46
CA SER A 611 25.94 23.84 11.42
C SER A 611 25.39 22.42 11.31
N VAL A 612 24.07 22.27 11.45
CA VAL A 612 23.36 20.99 11.40
C VAL A 612 23.57 20.26 10.06
N PRO A 613 23.51 20.91 8.88
CA PRO A 613 23.75 20.23 7.61
C PRO A 613 25.18 19.67 7.49
N GLU A 614 26.18 20.41 7.97
CA GLU A 614 27.58 19.95 7.97
C GLU A 614 27.74 18.73 8.88
N LEU A 615 27.11 18.75 10.07
CA LEU A 615 27.15 17.63 11.00
C LEU A 615 26.41 16.41 10.45
N ALA A 616 25.25 16.61 9.82
CA ALA A 616 24.43 15.57 9.22
C ALA A 616 25.13 14.83 8.06
N SER A 617 26.05 15.50 7.36
CA SER A 617 26.88 14.85 6.33
C SER A 617 27.84 13.80 6.92
N LYS A 618 28.26 13.99 8.18
CA LYS A 618 29.25 13.16 8.89
C LYS A 618 28.62 12.18 9.89
N ARG A 619 27.46 12.52 10.46
CA ARG A 619 26.81 11.80 11.57
C ARG A 619 25.30 11.72 11.39
N ASP A 620 24.69 10.64 11.87
CA ASP A 620 23.23 10.54 11.96
C ASP A 620 22.74 11.27 13.21
N LEU A 621 21.72 12.12 13.09
CA LEU A 621 21.26 13.00 14.17
C LEU A 621 19.99 12.47 14.84
N ALA A 622 19.97 12.53 16.18
CA ALA A 622 18.83 12.13 17.00
C ALA A 622 18.50 13.19 18.06
N VAL A 623 17.21 13.37 18.35
CA VAL A 623 16.71 14.38 19.29
C VAL A 623 15.51 13.89 20.09
N THR A 624 15.30 14.46 21.27
CA THR A 624 14.11 14.21 22.10
C THR A 624 13.13 15.39 22.02
N GLY A 625 11.83 15.15 22.17
CA GLY A 625 10.82 16.20 22.07
C GLY A 625 11.05 17.39 23.01
N THR A 626 11.51 17.16 24.23
CA THR A 626 11.83 18.23 25.20
C THR A 626 13.01 19.08 24.76
N VAL A 627 14.06 18.45 24.23
CA VAL A 627 15.25 19.17 23.75
C VAL A 627 14.96 19.89 22.44
N LEU A 628 14.11 19.30 21.59
CA LEU A 628 13.66 19.94 20.36
C LEU A 628 12.86 21.22 20.65
N ALA A 629 11.97 21.20 21.65
CA ALA A 629 11.25 22.39 22.10
C ALA A 629 12.21 23.50 22.55
N LEU A 630 13.23 23.16 23.34
CA LEU A 630 14.27 24.11 23.75
C LEU A 630 15.09 24.62 22.56
N ALA A 631 15.36 23.78 21.57
CA ALA A 631 16.06 24.18 20.36
C ALA A 631 15.25 25.20 19.55
N TYR A 632 13.93 25.06 19.47
CA TYR A 632 13.06 26.07 18.84
C TYR A 632 13.04 27.40 19.60
N GLU A 633 13.05 27.35 20.94
CA GLU A 633 13.13 28.57 21.75
C GLU A 633 14.48 29.28 21.61
N ALA A 634 15.55 28.50 21.43
CA ALA A 634 16.91 29.02 21.25
C ALA A 634 17.15 29.60 19.85
N ASP A 635 16.66 28.93 18.80
CA ASP A 635 16.90 29.33 17.40
C ASP A 635 15.71 28.93 16.50
N ASP A 636 15.04 29.91 15.90
CA ASP A 636 13.92 29.67 14.97
C ASP A 636 14.39 29.02 13.65
N ALA A 637 15.68 29.15 13.29
CA ALA A 637 16.25 28.48 12.13
C ALA A 637 16.26 26.94 12.27
N THR A 638 16.06 26.41 13.48
CA THR A 638 15.87 24.98 13.76
C THR A 638 14.81 24.35 12.86
N ARG A 639 13.74 25.07 12.53
CA ARG A 639 12.65 24.60 11.65
C ARG A 639 13.17 24.17 10.28
N SER A 640 14.15 24.90 9.74
CA SER A 640 14.68 24.66 8.40
C SER A 640 15.60 23.45 8.30
N VAL A 641 16.19 23.02 9.43
CA VAL A 641 17.21 21.96 9.46
C VAL A 641 16.68 20.60 9.90
N LEU A 642 15.40 20.50 10.25
CA LEU A 642 14.76 19.28 10.74
C LEU A 642 14.81 18.09 9.77
N GLU A 643 14.89 18.35 8.45
CA GLU A 643 15.00 17.29 7.44
C GLU A 643 16.26 16.41 7.62
N HIS A 644 17.26 16.91 8.34
CA HIS A 644 18.52 16.21 8.59
C HIS A 644 18.45 15.22 9.77
N PHE A 645 17.44 15.33 10.63
CA PHE A 645 17.26 14.44 11.78
C PHE A 645 16.66 13.10 11.35
N LYS A 646 17.18 12.01 11.92
CA LYS A 646 16.73 10.64 11.59
C LYS A 646 15.84 10.03 12.66
N VAL A 647 16.03 10.42 13.92
CA VAL A 647 15.30 9.86 15.06
C VAL A 647 14.78 10.97 15.95
N PHE A 648 13.46 11.03 16.09
CA PHE A 648 12.74 11.86 17.03
C PHE A 648 12.12 10.96 18.08
N ALA A 649 12.56 11.08 19.33
CA ALA A 649 12.11 10.23 20.44
C ALA A 649 11.40 11.04 21.53
N ARG A 650 10.65 10.37 22.42
CA ARG A 650 9.86 11.02 23.48
C ARG A 650 8.94 12.13 22.96
N MET A 651 8.41 11.97 21.75
CA MET A 651 7.52 12.94 21.13
C MET A 651 6.10 12.83 21.71
N THR A 652 5.51 13.96 22.09
CA THR A 652 4.06 14.06 22.34
C THR A 652 3.29 14.02 21.01
N PRO A 653 1.99 13.67 21.00
CA PRO A 653 1.18 13.71 19.78
C PRO A 653 1.28 15.05 19.04
N ASP A 654 1.11 16.16 19.76
CA ASP A 654 1.23 17.52 19.21
C ASP A 654 2.64 17.77 18.62
N ALA A 655 3.69 17.27 19.26
CA ALA A 655 5.05 17.43 18.75
C ALA A 655 5.28 16.64 17.44
N LYS A 656 4.55 15.54 17.21
CA LYS A 656 4.63 14.80 15.94
C LYS A 656 4.03 15.61 14.80
N GLU A 657 2.94 16.33 15.07
CA GLU A 657 2.30 17.25 14.11
C GLU A 657 3.23 18.42 13.78
N THR A 658 3.83 19.05 14.79
CA THR A 658 4.78 20.15 14.59
C THR A 658 5.98 19.75 13.72
N VAL A 659 6.48 18.50 13.82
CA VAL A 659 7.56 18.02 12.94
C VAL A 659 7.13 18.05 11.47
N ILE A 660 5.88 17.68 11.17
CA ILE A 660 5.35 17.70 9.80
C ILE A 660 5.13 19.12 9.31
N GLU A 661 4.56 20.00 10.14
CA GLU A 661 4.39 21.42 9.81
C GLU A 661 5.74 22.10 9.49
N CYS A 662 6.80 21.72 10.20
CA CYS A 662 8.13 22.24 9.90
C CYS A 662 8.66 21.74 8.56
N LEU A 663 8.42 20.48 8.18
CA LEU A 663 8.76 19.98 6.85
C LEU A 663 7.96 20.71 5.76
N HIS A 664 6.69 21.03 6.01
CA HIS A 664 5.89 21.85 5.11
C HIS A 664 6.42 23.27 4.95
N SER A 665 6.96 23.87 6.02
CA SER A 665 7.55 25.21 5.96
C SER A 665 8.77 25.32 5.04
N VAL A 666 9.42 24.20 4.73
CA VAL A 666 10.54 24.09 3.77
C VAL A 666 10.13 23.47 2.42
N ASP A 667 8.82 23.44 2.12
CA ASP A 667 8.25 22.88 0.88
C ASP A 667 8.64 21.41 0.62
N ARG A 668 8.77 20.62 1.71
CA ARG A 668 9.03 19.18 1.65
C ARG A 668 7.75 18.39 1.85
N LEU A 669 7.47 17.52 0.89
CA LEU A 669 6.31 16.62 0.97
C LEU A 669 6.66 15.37 1.77
N CYS A 670 5.82 15.03 2.74
CA CYS A 670 6.07 13.92 3.65
C CYS A 670 4.91 12.92 3.73
N LEU A 671 5.28 11.66 3.92
CA LEU A 671 4.37 10.58 4.25
C LEU A 671 4.55 10.23 5.73
N MET A 672 3.46 10.12 6.48
CA MET A 672 3.47 9.62 7.85
C MET A 672 2.79 8.25 7.89
N CYS A 673 3.45 7.26 8.49
CA CYS A 673 2.89 5.94 8.73
C CYS A 673 2.85 5.64 10.23
N GLY A 674 1.66 5.31 10.73
CA GLY A 674 1.40 5.05 12.13
C GLY A 674 0.20 4.11 12.32
N ASP A 675 0.01 3.65 13.55
CA ASP A 675 -1.09 2.75 13.91
C ASP A 675 -1.82 3.17 15.19
N GLY A 676 -1.20 4.02 16.02
CA GLY A 676 -1.73 4.46 17.31
C GLY A 676 -2.44 5.81 17.27
N ALA A 677 -3.40 6.03 18.19
CA ALA A 677 -4.18 7.28 18.23
C ALA A 677 -3.32 8.53 18.49
N ASN A 678 -2.12 8.36 19.03
CA ASN A 678 -1.08 9.39 19.16
C ASN A 678 -0.55 9.91 17.82
N ASP A 679 -0.80 9.20 16.72
CA ASP A 679 -0.38 9.59 15.36
C ASP A 679 -1.47 10.32 14.60
N VAL A 680 -2.70 10.43 15.12
CA VAL A 680 -3.87 10.97 14.39
C VAL A 680 -3.63 12.38 13.84
N GLY A 681 -3.11 13.31 14.65
CA GLY A 681 -2.80 14.67 14.20
C GLY A 681 -1.74 14.67 13.09
N ALA A 682 -0.65 13.93 13.30
CA ALA A 682 0.42 13.79 12.33
C ALA A 682 -0.03 13.11 11.02
N LEU A 683 -0.85 12.06 11.09
CA LEU A 683 -1.40 11.35 9.93
C LEU A 683 -2.31 12.25 9.09
N LYS A 684 -3.06 13.14 9.73
CA LYS A 684 -3.95 14.09 9.04
C LYS A 684 -3.17 15.24 8.39
N GLN A 685 -2.18 15.76 9.10
CA GLN A 685 -1.35 16.87 8.63
C GLN A 685 -0.39 16.45 7.51
N ALA A 686 0.08 15.19 7.48
CA ALA A 686 0.94 14.69 6.41
C ALA A 686 0.28 14.83 5.01
N ASP A 687 1.08 15.02 3.97
CA ASP A 687 0.60 15.01 2.57
C ASP A 687 0.02 13.66 2.17
N VAL A 688 0.56 12.59 2.76
CA VAL A 688 0.06 11.23 2.65
C VAL A 688 0.13 10.56 4.02
N GLY A 689 -0.99 10.45 4.72
CA GLY A 689 -1.10 9.66 5.94
C GLY A 689 -1.47 8.20 5.64
N VAL A 690 -0.78 7.24 6.27
CA VAL A 690 -1.02 5.80 6.13
C VAL A 690 -1.26 5.18 7.51
N ALA A 691 -2.48 4.72 7.75
CA ALA A 691 -2.84 3.95 8.94
C ALA A 691 -2.65 2.44 8.69
N LEU A 692 -1.97 1.74 9.61
CA LEU A 692 -1.87 0.28 9.61
C LEU A 692 -2.91 -0.32 10.56
N LEU A 693 -3.72 -1.25 10.08
CA LEU A 693 -4.65 -2.00 10.93
C LEU A 693 -3.94 -3.20 11.56
N SER A 694 -3.95 -3.28 12.90
CA SER A 694 -3.48 -4.46 13.64
C SER A 694 -4.57 -5.54 13.66
N GLY A 695 -4.18 -6.83 13.70
CA GLY A 695 -5.12 -7.97 13.87
C GLY A 695 -5.33 -8.91 12.68
N PHE A 696 -4.92 -8.56 11.45
CA PHE A 696 -4.96 -9.48 10.30
C PHE A 696 -3.59 -10.18 10.10
N GLY A 697 -3.32 -11.18 10.95
CA GLY A 697 -2.27 -12.18 10.73
C GLY A 697 -0.82 -11.72 10.95
N ASP A 698 -0.32 -11.85 12.18
CA ASP A 698 1.12 -11.79 12.49
C ASP A 698 1.87 -13.07 12.08
N VAL A 699 1.73 -13.47 10.81
CA VAL A 699 2.39 -14.64 10.22
C VAL A 699 3.90 -14.40 9.98
N ASN A 700 4.36 -13.16 10.10
CA ASN A 700 5.69 -12.73 9.68
C ASN A 700 6.72 -12.62 10.80
N VAL A 701 6.45 -13.08 12.04
CA VAL A 701 7.41 -13.06 13.17
C VAL A 701 8.13 -14.42 13.34
N ASP A 702 9.40 -14.43 13.77
CA ASP A 702 10.12 -15.65 14.18
C ASP A 702 9.45 -16.32 15.37
N LYS A 703 8.61 -17.32 15.08
CA LYS A 703 8.24 -18.33 16.06
C LYS A 703 9.51 -19.07 16.43
N GLY A 704 10.00 -18.86 17.65
CA GLY A 704 11.12 -19.60 18.21
C GLY A 704 10.90 -21.11 18.04
N GLU A 705 12.00 -21.86 17.93
CA GLU A 705 12.02 -23.30 17.71
C GLU A 705 11.27 -24.07 18.81
N ASP A 706 9.95 -24.19 18.69
CA ASP A 706 9.21 -25.29 19.29
C ASP A 706 9.10 -26.41 18.25
N GLY A 707 9.99 -27.38 18.40
CA GLY A 707 10.03 -28.60 17.60
C GLY A 707 8.76 -29.43 17.80
N ASN A 708 7.84 -29.36 16.85
CA ASN A 708 7.23 -30.56 16.22
C ASN A 708 6.56 -30.18 14.89
N LYS A 709 7.33 -30.09 13.81
CA LYS A 709 6.78 -29.99 12.46
C LYS A 709 6.29 -31.36 12.00
N LYS A 710 4.97 -31.58 12.00
CA LYS A 710 4.35 -32.37 10.93
C LYS A 710 4.36 -31.50 9.67
N LYS A 711 5.46 -31.56 8.94
CA LYS A 711 5.51 -31.18 7.52
C LYS A 711 4.56 -32.10 6.74
N LYS A 712 3.40 -31.59 6.36
CA LYS A 712 2.77 -31.99 5.10
C LYS A 712 3.24 -31.00 4.03
N ASP A 713 4.48 -31.18 3.61
CA ASP A 713 4.96 -30.62 2.37
C ASP A 713 4.37 -31.50 1.25
N HIS A 714 3.33 -31.03 0.56
CA HIS A 714 3.17 -31.43 -0.83
C HIS A 714 4.13 -30.57 -1.64
N ALA A 715 5.32 -31.12 -1.83
CA ALA A 715 6.26 -30.70 -2.84
C ALA A 715 5.59 -30.77 -4.21
N ASN A 716 5.61 -29.65 -4.92
CA ASN A 716 6.09 -29.61 -6.30
C ASN A 716 6.60 -28.19 -6.57
N GLY A 717 7.90 -28.02 -6.39
CA GLY A 717 8.63 -26.95 -7.04
C GLY A 717 8.79 -27.28 -8.53
N VAL A 718 8.56 -26.29 -9.37
CA VAL A 718 9.17 -26.21 -10.69
C VAL A 718 9.85 -24.85 -10.75
N GLY A 719 11.18 -24.86 -10.81
CA GLY A 719 12.00 -23.68 -11.06
C GLY A 719 11.87 -23.19 -12.52
N PRO A 720 12.38 -22.00 -12.81
CA PRO A 720 12.20 -21.35 -14.10
C PRO A 720 13.24 -21.86 -15.10
N GLY A 721 12.79 -22.45 -16.21
CA GLY A 721 13.69 -22.84 -17.30
C GLY A 721 13.02 -23.72 -18.34
N ALA A 722 12.95 -23.19 -19.57
CA ALA A 722 12.60 -23.87 -20.82
C ALA A 722 11.17 -24.42 -20.94
N LEU A 723 10.26 -23.59 -21.46
CA LEU A 723 9.23 -24.09 -22.38
C LEU A 723 9.18 -23.17 -23.58
N ALA A 724 9.84 -23.66 -24.62
CA ALA A 724 9.78 -23.17 -25.97
C ALA A 724 8.34 -23.01 -26.45
N GLU A 725 8.20 -22.04 -27.33
CA GLU A 725 7.11 -21.87 -28.27
C GLU A 725 6.63 -23.22 -28.83
N ASN A 726 5.33 -23.46 -28.80
CA ASN A 726 4.69 -24.28 -29.82
C ASN A 726 3.74 -23.39 -30.59
N THR A 727 4.28 -22.91 -31.70
CA THR A 727 3.61 -22.37 -32.87
C THR A 727 2.52 -23.35 -33.36
N PRO A 728 1.34 -22.87 -33.76
CA PRO A 728 0.35 -23.70 -34.42
C PRO A 728 0.72 -23.83 -35.91
N ARG A 729 1.62 -24.75 -36.25
CA ARG A 729 1.77 -25.21 -37.65
C ARG A 729 2.02 -26.71 -37.67
N GLN A 730 1.28 -27.37 -38.56
CA GLN A 730 1.24 -28.81 -38.86
C GLN A 730 0.50 -29.71 -37.85
N GLN A 731 -0.79 -29.45 -37.69
CA GLN A 731 -1.76 -30.55 -37.54
C GLN A 731 -2.03 -31.14 -38.93
N GLN A 732 -1.10 -31.97 -39.41
CA GLN A 732 -1.35 -32.90 -40.51
C GLN A 732 -1.06 -34.31 -40.00
N GLN A 733 -2.11 -35.14 -40.05
CA GLN A 733 -2.15 -36.60 -40.01
C GLN A 733 -0.90 -37.35 -39.49
N LEU A 734 -1.00 -37.91 -38.28
CA LEU A 734 -0.38 -39.21 -38.00
C LEU A 734 -1.47 -40.18 -37.56
N THR A 735 -2.10 -40.76 -38.57
CA THR A 735 -2.76 -42.06 -38.47
C THR A 735 -1.71 -43.14 -38.14
N VAL A 736 -2.17 -44.26 -37.58
CA VAL A 736 -1.49 -45.55 -37.45
C VAL A 736 -0.23 -45.66 -38.33
N ILE A 737 0.94 -45.93 -37.72
CA ILE A 737 2.27 -46.07 -38.37
C ILE A 737 2.11 -46.37 -39.86
N SER A 738 2.44 -45.38 -40.70
CA SER A 738 2.16 -45.46 -42.13
C SER A 738 2.85 -46.69 -42.74
N PRO A 739 2.29 -47.32 -43.78
CA PRO A 739 2.92 -48.45 -44.45
C PRO A 739 4.37 -48.14 -44.90
N GLN A 740 4.60 -46.89 -45.32
CA GLN A 740 5.93 -46.39 -45.72
C GLN A 740 6.90 -46.33 -44.53
N GLU A 741 6.47 -45.85 -43.36
CA GLU A 741 7.31 -45.87 -42.15
C GLU A 741 7.61 -47.28 -41.64
N ARG A 742 6.66 -48.22 -41.76
CA ARG A 742 6.93 -49.64 -41.43
C ARG A 742 8.01 -50.22 -42.34
N GLN A 743 7.96 -49.88 -43.62
CA GLN A 743 8.94 -50.35 -44.59
C GLN A 743 10.32 -49.72 -44.35
N ALA A 744 10.36 -48.43 -44.00
CA ALA A 744 11.60 -47.74 -43.61
C ALA A 744 12.21 -48.26 -42.30
N ILE A 745 11.39 -48.73 -41.35
CA ILE A 745 11.89 -49.35 -40.12
C ILE A 745 12.40 -50.77 -40.34
N ARG A 746 11.78 -51.52 -41.28
CA ARG A 746 12.27 -52.85 -41.67
C ARG A 746 13.65 -52.80 -42.35
N SER A 747 13.94 -51.75 -43.12
CA SER A 747 15.27 -51.55 -43.73
C SER A 747 16.32 -50.94 -42.79
N ALA A 748 15.91 -50.34 -41.67
CA ALA A 748 16.83 -49.68 -40.73
C ALA A 748 17.69 -50.66 -39.90
N PRO A 749 18.91 -50.29 -39.48
CA PRO A 749 19.73 -51.09 -38.56
C PRO A 749 19.15 -51.09 -37.14
N ILE A 750 19.42 -52.15 -36.36
CA ILE A 750 18.82 -52.40 -35.02
C ILE A 750 18.98 -51.21 -34.06
N TRP A 751 20.12 -50.51 -34.11
CA TRP A 751 20.36 -49.36 -33.23
C TRP A 751 19.39 -48.19 -33.49
N ALA A 752 19.01 -47.96 -34.74
CA ALA A 752 18.08 -46.89 -35.11
C ALA A 752 16.64 -47.24 -34.71
N ILE A 753 16.28 -48.52 -34.77
CA ILE A 753 14.98 -49.04 -34.29
C ILE A 753 14.89 -48.87 -32.77
N LYS A 754 15.96 -49.21 -32.04
CA LYS A 754 16.06 -48.99 -30.58
C LYS A 754 15.89 -47.52 -30.20
N ALA A 755 16.53 -46.60 -30.93
CA ALA A 755 16.38 -45.16 -30.69
C ALA A 755 14.92 -44.67 -30.91
N LYS A 756 14.25 -45.18 -31.95
CA LYS A 756 12.84 -44.84 -32.22
C LYS A 756 11.87 -45.42 -31.17
N ILE A 757 12.16 -46.60 -30.60
CA ILE A 757 11.39 -47.15 -29.47
C ILE A 757 11.53 -46.26 -28.21
N ILE A 758 12.74 -45.75 -27.95
CA ILE A 758 13.02 -44.82 -26.84
C ILE A 758 12.25 -43.51 -27.02
N ALA A 759 12.18 -42.98 -28.24
CA ALA A 759 11.41 -41.79 -28.55
C ALA A 759 9.89 -41.97 -28.31
N LEU A 760 9.37 -43.19 -28.43
CA LEU A 760 7.99 -43.55 -28.07
C LEU A 760 7.80 -43.88 -26.57
N GLY A 761 8.85 -43.69 -25.75
CA GLY A 761 8.82 -43.93 -24.31
C GLY A 761 8.97 -45.41 -23.91
N GLY A 762 9.44 -46.28 -24.81
CA GLY A 762 9.80 -47.67 -24.49
C GLY A 762 11.30 -47.82 -24.19
N ASP A 763 11.67 -48.69 -23.26
CA ASP A 763 13.07 -48.99 -22.98
C ASP A 763 13.45 -50.38 -23.55
N PRO A 764 14.28 -50.47 -24.60
CA PRO A 764 14.71 -51.74 -25.18
C PRO A 764 15.52 -52.61 -24.22
N LYS A 765 16.16 -52.02 -23.19
CA LYS A 765 16.96 -52.77 -22.21
C LYS A 765 16.12 -53.59 -21.24
N LYS A 766 14.82 -53.29 -21.15
CA LYS A 766 13.88 -53.94 -20.23
C LYS A 766 13.42 -55.33 -20.71
N TYR A 767 13.71 -55.67 -21.96
CA TYR A 767 13.32 -56.92 -22.63
C TYR A 767 14.59 -57.62 -23.17
N PRO A 768 15.41 -58.21 -22.28
CA PRO A 768 16.69 -58.81 -22.66
C PRO A 768 16.53 -60.04 -23.57
N GLU A 769 15.35 -60.68 -23.60
CA GLU A 769 15.02 -61.78 -24.51
C GLU A 769 14.87 -61.39 -26.00
N LEU A 770 14.76 -60.09 -26.33
CA LEU A 770 14.64 -59.64 -27.73
C LEU A 770 16.03 -59.62 -28.38
N THR A 771 16.35 -60.67 -29.13
CA THR A 771 17.67 -60.86 -29.76
C THR A 771 17.64 -60.63 -31.26
N THR A 772 16.48 -60.81 -31.90
CA THR A 772 16.33 -60.68 -33.37
C THR A 772 15.85 -59.27 -33.76
N LYS A 773 16.04 -58.89 -35.03
CA LYS A 773 15.64 -57.56 -35.52
C LYS A 773 14.12 -57.40 -35.57
N GLU A 774 13.42 -58.48 -35.90
CA GLU A 774 11.96 -58.60 -36.03
C GLU A 774 11.27 -58.35 -34.68
N ASP A 775 11.89 -58.80 -33.60
CA ASP A 775 11.43 -58.59 -32.22
C ASP A 775 11.37 -57.10 -31.85
N TYR A 776 12.40 -56.32 -32.19
CA TYR A 776 12.42 -54.87 -31.95
C TYR A 776 11.41 -54.13 -32.83
N ILE A 777 11.19 -54.57 -34.07
CA ILE A 777 10.18 -53.99 -34.95
C ILE A 777 8.79 -54.20 -34.36
N THR A 778 8.53 -55.39 -33.83
CA THR A 778 7.25 -55.73 -33.19
C THR A 778 7.02 -54.88 -31.93
N LEU A 779 8.06 -54.69 -31.12
CA LEU A 779 7.99 -53.82 -29.93
C LEU A 779 7.70 -52.35 -30.30
N TYR A 780 8.31 -51.86 -31.39
CA TYR A 780 8.03 -50.52 -31.91
C TYR A 780 6.56 -50.36 -32.34
N GLU A 781 6.01 -51.36 -33.06
CA GLU A 781 4.60 -51.33 -33.49
C GLU A 781 3.62 -51.35 -32.30
N ILE A 782 3.90 -52.14 -31.27
CA ILE A 782 3.09 -52.21 -30.04
C ILE A 782 3.11 -50.86 -29.31
N LYS A 783 4.29 -50.25 -29.14
CA LYS A 783 4.42 -48.95 -28.47
C LYS A 783 3.77 -47.82 -29.26
N GLY A 784 3.87 -47.84 -30.59
CA GLY A 784 3.15 -46.91 -31.45
C GLY A 784 1.63 -46.98 -31.27
N LYS A 785 1.06 -48.19 -31.14
CA LYS A 785 -0.37 -48.38 -30.86
C LYS A 785 -0.76 -47.89 -29.45
N GLU A 786 0.06 -48.14 -28.44
CA GLU A 786 -0.20 -47.73 -27.05
C GLU A 786 -0.30 -46.19 -26.91
N VAL A 787 0.61 -45.45 -27.57
CA VAL A 787 0.60 -43.98 -27.59
C VAL A 787 -0.64 -43.43 -28.32
N ALA A 788 -1.06 -44.08 -29.41
CA ALA A 788 -2.26 -43.69 -30.15
C ALA A 788 -3.53 -43.83 -29.30
N ILE A 789 -3.64 -44.91 -28.52
CA ILE A 789 -4.77 -45.13 -27.60
C ILE A 789 -4.80 -44.06 -26.50
N LYS A 790 -3.65 -43.79 -25.85
CA LYS A 790 -3.56 -42.76 -24.79
C LYS A 790 -3.97 -41.36 -25.27
N ARG A 791 -3.61 -40.99 -26.50
CA ARG A 791 -4.00 -39.70 -27.09
C ARG A 791 -5.50 -39.63 -27.41
N ARG A 792 -6.09 -40.74 -27.86
CA ARG A 792 -7.54 -40.83 -28.11
C ARG A 792 -8.37 -40.64 -26.83
N ASP A 793 -7.91 -41.20 -25.71
CA ASP A 793 -8.55 -40.99 -24.41
C ASP A 793 -8.36 -39.56 -23.87
N GLN A 794 -7.21 -38.93 -24.10
CA GLN A 794 -7.00 -37.51 -23.74
C GLN A 794 -7.90 -36.57 -24.54
N GLN A 795 -8.07 -36.84 -25.83
CA GLN A 795 -8.93 -36.04 -26.70
C GLN A 795 -10.41 -36.17 -26.30
N ARG A 796 -10.87 -37.39 -26.00
CA ARG A 796 -12.23 -37.63 -25.48
C ARG A 796 -12.50 -36.88 -24.18
N LYS A 797 -11.54 -36.88 -23.25
CA LYS A 797 -11.66 -36.11 -21.98
C LYS A 797 -11.71 -34.60 -22.21
N LYS A 798 -10.96 -34.09 -23.20
CA LYS A 798 -10.95 -32.66 -23.55
C LYS A 798 -12.27 -32.22 -24.20
N GLU A 799 -12.81 -33.04 -25.10
CA GLU A 799 -14.12 -32.83 -25.72
C GLU A 799 -15.25 -32.86 -24.68
N GLU A 800 -15.22 -33.81 -23.75
CA GLU A 800 -16.20 -33.90 -22.67
C GLU A 800 -16.15 -32.68 -21.72
N MET A 801 -14.95 -32.21 -21.39
CA MET A 801 -14.76 -30.98 -20.59
C MET A 801 -15.29 -29.74 -21.34
N MET A 802 -15.01 -29.62 -22.63
CA MET A 802 -15.51 -28.52 -23.44
C MET A 802 -17.04 -28.55 -23.51
N ARG A 803 -17.65 -29.72 -23.73
CA ARG A 803 -19.11 -29.86 -23.77
C ARG A 803 -19.76 -29.43 -22.46
N LYS A 804 -19.23 -29.89 -21.32
CA LYS A 804 -19.69 -29.47 -19.97
C LYS A 804 -19.55 -27.97 -19.75
N LYS A 805 -18.47 -27.35 -20.26
CA LYS A 805 -18.26 -25.90 -20.17
C LYS A 805 -19.26 -25.12 -21.04
N THR A 806 -19.57 -25.61 -22.23
CA THR A 806 -20.58 -25.00 -23.11
C THR A 806 -21.97 -25.12 -22.49
N GLU A 807 -22.35 -26.31 -21.99
CA GLU A 807 -23.62 -26.56 -21.30
C GLU A 807 -23.79 -25.65 -20.06
N ALA A 808 -22.74 -25.47 -19.25
CA ALA A 808 -22.78 -24.56 -18.10
C ALA A 808 -22.96 -23.09 -18.52
N LYS A 809 -22.28 -22.66 -19.59
CA LYS A 809 -22.36 -21.29 -20.10
C LYS A 809 -23.74 -20.98 -20.71
N THR A 810 -24.37 -21.96 -21.37
CA THR A 810 -25.74 -21.81 -21.89
C THR A 810 -26.75 -21.67 -20.75
N LYS A 811 -26.66 -22.54 -19.72
CA LYS A 811 -27.51 -22.45 -18.53
C LYS A 811 -27.35 -21.13 -17.76
N GLN A 812 -26.13 -20.59 -17.68
CA GLN A 812 -25.88 -19.30 -17.05
C GLN A 812 -26.54 -18.15 -17.84
N ARG A 813 -26.49 -18.19 -19.18
CA ARG A 813 -27.15 -17.19 -20.03
C ARG A 813 -28.68 -17.25 -19.93
N GLU A 814 -29.25 -18.44 -19.90
CA GLU A 814 -30.70 -18.63 -19.71
C GLU A 814 -31.17 -18.10 -18.35
N LEU A 815 -30.42 -18.39 -17.27
CA LEU A 815 -30.73 -17.89 -15.92
C LEU A 815 -30.65 -16.35 -15.85
N VAL A 816 -29.65 -15.75 -16.48
CA VAL A 816 -29.50 -14.28 -16.53
C VAL A 816 -30.64 -13.64 -17.31
N ALA A 817 -31.06 -14.23 -18.44
CA ALA A 817 -32.19 -13.75 -19.22
C ALA A 817 -33.51 -13.84 -18.42
N GLU A 818 -33.74 -14.94 -17.70
CA GLU A 818 -34.92 -15.11 -16.84
C GLU A 818 -34.96 -14.05 -15.71
N LYS A 819 -33.80 -13.78 -15.09
CA LYS A 819 -33.65 -12.75 -14.05
C LYS A 819 -33.90 -11.34 -14.59
N GLN A 820 -33.39 -11.02 -15.76
CA GLN A 820 -33.65 -9.73 -16.42
C GLN A 820 -35.12 -9.55 -16.75
N GLN A 821 -35.79 -10.62 -17.20
CA GLN A 821 -37.22 -10.58 -17.52
C GLN A 821 -38.07 -10.32 -16.26
N LYS A 822 -37.80 -11.03 -15.14
CA LYS A 822 -38.47 -10.79 -13.85
C LYS A 822 -38.25 -9.38 -13.31
N MET A 823 -37.04 -8.84 -13.47
CA MET A 823 -36.75 -7.47 -13.07
C MET A 823 -37.55 -6.47 -13.91
N MET A 824 -37.62 -6.66 -15.24
CA MET A 824 -38.39 -5.77 -16.12
C MET A 824 -39.90 -5.84 -15.87
N GLU A 825 -40.45 -7.02 -15.58
CA GLU A 825 -41.86 -7.14 -15.14
C GLU A 825 -42.10 -6.36 -13.84
N ARG A 826 -41.18 -6.46 -12.87
CA ARG A 826 -41.31 -5.73 -11.60
C ARG A 826 -41.21 -4.21 -11.76
N VAL A 827 -40.36 -3.74 -12.67
CA VAL A 827 -40.30 -2.31 -13.04
C VAL A 827 -41.64 -1.86 -13.58
N LYS A 828 -42.21 -2.62 -14.51
CA LYS A 828 -43.50 -2.29 -15.13
C LYS A 828 -44.64 -2.25 -14.11
N GLU A 829 -44.70 -3.21 -13.18
CA GLU A 829 -45.67 -3.18 -12.06
C GLU A 829 -45.52 -1.93 -11.19
N LEU A 830 -44.29 -1.52 -10.88
CA LEU A 830 -44.02 -0.34 -10.05
C LEU A 830 -44.32 0.97 -10.79
N GLU A 831 -44.13 1.00 -12.11
CA GLU A 831 -44.54 2.10 -12.98
C GLU A 831 -46.07 2.21 -13.05
N GLU A 832 -46.78 1.10 -13.20
CA GLU A 832 -48.25 1.04 -13.18
C GLU A 832 -48.83 1.45 -11.81
N GLN A 833 -48.09 1.22 -10.72
CA GLN A 833 -48.42 1.68 -9.37
C GLN A 833 -48.06 3.16 -9.11
N GLY A 834 -47.51 3.87 -10.09
CA GLY A 834 -47.17 5.29 -9.99
C GLY A 834 -45.98 5.60 -9.09
N VAL A 835 -45.09 4.63 -8.84
CA VAL A 835 -43.92 4.82 -7.97
C VAL A 835 -42.82 5.58 -8.72
N GLN A 836 -42.45 6.78 -8.23
CA GLN A 836 -41.28 7.50 -8.76
C GLN A 836 -40.00 6.68 -8.57
N PHE A 837 -39.15 6.62 -9.60
CA PHE A 837 -37.94 5.79 -9.65
C PHE A 837 -38.22 4.28 -9.52
N ALA A 838 -39.29 3.79 -10.15
CA ALA A 838 -39.66 2.36 -10.21
C ALA A 838 -38.49 1.43 -10.57
N GLN A 839 -37.64 1.81 -11.52
CA GLN A 839 -36.43 1.07 -11.90
C GLN A 839 -35.44 0.91 -10.73
N PHE A 840 -35.20 1.98 -9.98
CA PHE A 840 -34.28 1.96 -8.84
C PHE A 840 -34.82 1.13 -7.69
N LYS A 841 -36.13 1.24 -7.41
CA LYS A 841 -36.78 0.46 -6.36
C LYS A 841 -36.84 -1.04 -6.70
N ALA A 842 -37.14 -1.38 -7.96
CA ALA A 842 -37.10 -2.77 -8.43
C ALA A 842 -35.70 -3.36 -8.29
N LEU A 843 -34.65 -2.59 -8.63
CA LEU A 843 -33.27 -3.00 -8.48
C LEU A 843 -32.90 -3.24 -7.01
N GLN A 844 -33.34 -2.35 -6.11
CA GLN A 844 -33.09 -2.48 -4.68
C GLN A 844 -33.79 -3.72 -4.07
N GLU A 845 -35.04 -3.99 -4.44
CA GLU A 845 -35.79 -5.19 -4.05
C GLU A 845 -35.14 -6.47 -4.60
N PHE A 846 -34.69 -6.44 -5.85
CA PHE A 846 -34.01 -7.56 -6.51
C PHE A 846 -32.70 -7.93 -5.81
N MET A 847 -31.87 -6.93 -5.49
CA MET A 847 -30.60 -7.13 -4.78
C MET A 847 -30.79 -7.69 -3.37
N ALA A 848 -31.84 -7.25 -2.66
CA ALA A 848 -32.18 -7.78 -1.33
C ALA A 848 -32.57 -9.26 -1.38
N ASN A 849 -33.36 -9.65 -2.38
CA ASN A 849 -33.79 -11.03 -2.59
C ASN A 849 -32.62 -11.96 -2.98
N GLU A 850 -31.72 -11.52 -3.86
CA GLU A 850 -30.51 -12.28 -4.22
C GLU A 850 -29.59 -12.50 -3.01
N ARG A 851 -29.46 -11.48 -2.13
CA ARG A 851 -28.68 -11.61 -0.89
C ARG A 851 -29.30 -12.61 0.08
N ALA A 852 -30.62 -12.70 0.14
CA ALA A 852 -31.34 -13.68 0.95
C ALA A 852 -31.21 -15.11 0.38
N GLU A 853 -31.32 -15.27 -0.95
CA GLU A 853 -31.09 -16.56 -1.62
C GLU A 853 -29.64 -17.04 -1.49
N GLY A 854 -28.67 -16.15 -1.63
CA GLY A 854 -27.24 -16.46 -1.47
C GLY A 854 -26.94 -16.99 -0.06
N LYS A 855 -27.55 -16.38 0.97
CA LYS A 855 -27.45 -16.86 2.37
C LYS A 855 -28.08 -18.25 2.56
N LYS A 856 -29.24 -18.52 1.93
CA LYS A 856 -29.87 -19.86 1.94
C LYS A 856 -29.04 -20.93 1.24
N LYS A 857 -28.50 -20.63 0.05
CA LYS A 857 -27.63 -21.56 -0.69
C LYS A 857 -26.34 -21.83 0.08
N ALA A 858 -25.74 -20.82 0.72
CA ALA A 858 -24.57 -20.98 1.57
C ALA A 858 -24.85 -21.85 2.82
N SER A 859 -26.03 -21.71 3.45
CA SER A 859 -26.43 -22.57 4.57
C SER A 859 -26.69 -24.01 4.13
N ASP A 860 -27.31 -24.22 2.96
CA ASP A 860 -27.61 -25.55 2.43
C ASP A 860 -26.33 -26.31 2.03
N ILE A 861 -25.34 -25.60 1.48
CA ILE A 861 -24.03 -26.18 1.12
C ILE A 861 -23.24 -26.55 2.39
N ARG A 862 -23.34 -25.75 3.46
CA ARG A 862 -22.71 -26.04 4.76
C ARG A 862 -23.29 -27.30 5.42
N SER A 863 -24.51 -27.70 5.06
CA SER A 863 -25.17 -28.91 5.59
C SER A 863 -24.75 -30.22 4.91
N LYS A 864 -24.14 -30.17 3.72
CA LYS A 864 -23.75 -31.37 2.95
C LYS A 864 -22.23 -31.54 2.89
N ASN A 865 -21.66 -32.17 3.92
CA ASN A 865 -20.27 -32.62 3.89
C ASN A 865 -20.09 -33.82 2.93
N SER A 866 -19.45 -33.59 1.78
CA SER A 866 -18.88 -34.64 0.92
C SER A 866 -17.70 -34.10 0.10
N VAL A 867 -16.68 -34.95 -0.05
CA VAL A 867 -15.29 -34.68 -0.45
C VAL A 867 -15.14 -34.43 -1.96
N ALA A 868 -15.85 -33.43 -2.51
CA ALA A 868 -15.74 -33.05 -3.92
C ALA A 868 -15.80 -31.53 -4.13
N GLY A 869 -15.07 -30.77 -3.31
CA GLY A 869 -15.12 -29.30 -3.27
C GLY A 869 -13.81 -28.59 -3.61
N SER A 870 -13.20 -28.88 -4.77
CA SER A 870 -12.03 -28.10 -5.24
C SER A 870 -12.24 -27.38 -6.56
N ALA A 871 -13.22 -27.76 -7.39
CA ALA A 871 -13.51 -27.06 -8.64
C ALA A 871 -14.52 -25.91 -8.46
N ALA A 872 -15.47 -26.04 -7.53
CA ALA A 872 -16.48 -25.01 -7.24
C ALA A 872 -15.91 -23.84 -6.41
N THR A 873 -14.89 -24.09 -5.59
CA THR A 873 -14.20 -23.07 -4.78
C THR A 873 -13.44 -22.07 -5.66
N ILE A 874 -12.90 -22.53 -6.80
CA ILE A 874 -12.17 -21.68 -7.75
C ILE A 874 -13.12 -20.87 -8.62
N ALA A 875 -14.31 -21.41 -8.94
CA ALA A 875 -15.33 -20.68 -9.68
C ALA A 875 -16.01 -19.60 -8.82
N GLY A 876 -16.29 -19.89 -7.53
CA GLY A 876 -16.80 -18.89 -6.59
C GLY A 876 -15.81 -17.76 -6.32
N GLN A 877 -14.51 -18.07 -6.26
CA GLN A 877 -13.45 -17.05 -6.12
C GLN A 877 -13.27 -16.16 -7.37
N LEU A 878 -13.82 -16.54 -8.52
CA LEU A 878 -13.72 -15.79 -9.77
C LEU A 878 -14.96 -14.92 -10.05
N GLU A 879 -16.14 -15.32 -9.57
CA GLU A 879 -17.36 -14.49 -9.63
C GLU A 879 -17.36 -13.36 -8.58
N ASP A 880 -16.64 -13.53 -7.45
CA ASP A 880 -16.40 -12.47 -6.46
C ASP A 880 -15.54 -11.29 -6.98
N LEU A 881 -15.03 -11.34 -8.23
CA LEU A 881 -14.09 -10.35 -8.77
C LEU A 881 -14.69 -9.38 -9.80
N GLU A 882 -15.95 -9.52 -10.24
CA GLU A 882 -16.53 -8.68 -11.31
C GLU A 882 -17.77 -7.86 -10.95
N MET A 883 -18.24 -7.83 -9.70
CA MET A 883 -19.24 -6.85 -9.26
C MET A 883 -19.04 -6.43 -7.80
N ASP A 884 -17.97 -5.70 -7.53
CA ASP A 884 -17.97 -4.73 -6.43
C ASP A 884 -18.24 -3.34 -7.04
N GLU A 885 -19.48 -2.88 -6.94
CA GLU A 885 -19.70 -1.45 -6.70
C GLU A 885 -18.84 -1.07 -5.49
N LEU A 886 -18.15 0.07 -5.59
CA LEU A 886 -17.35 0.65 -4.50
C LEU A 886 -18.06 0.43 -3.16
N PRO A 887 -17.48 -0.34 -2.21
CA PRO A 887 -17.95 -0.28 -0.85
C PRO A 887 -17.53 1.10 -0.36
N MET A 888 -18.40 2.10 -0.48
CA MET A 888 -18.38 3.20 0.46
C MET A 888 -18.62 2.56 1.82
N VAL A 889 -17.52 2.29 2.52
CA VAL A 889 -17.53 2.02 3.95
C VAL A 889 -18.29 3.21 4.54
N LYS A 890 -19.52 3.00 5.00
CA LYS A 890 -20.21 3.97 5.84
C LYS A 890 -19.42 4.02 7.14
N ILE A 891 -18.48 4.96 7.23
CA ILE A 891 -17.63 5.23 8.40
C ILE A 891 -18.45 5.81 9.58
N GLY A 892 -19.78 5.93 9.47
CA GLY A 892 -20.62 6.66 10.41
C GLY A 892 -21.48 5.85 11.39
N ASP A 893 -21.58 4.52 11.28
CA ASP A 893 -22.44 3.76 12.18
C ASP A 893 -21.66 3.27 13.42
N ALA A 894 -21.96 3.87 14.57
CA ALA A 894 -21.43 3.53 15.89
C ALA A 894 -21.73 2.07 16.36
N SER A 895 -22.35 1.25 15.51
CA SER A 895 -22.79 -0.12 15.78
C SER A 895 -21.86 -1.21 15.20
N LEU A 896 -20.68 -0.86 14.66
CA LEU A 896 -19.68 -1.82 14.14
C LEU A 896 -18.41 -2.06 15.00
N PRO A 897 -18.40 -2.00 16.35
CA PRO A 897 -17.16 -2.17 17.11
C PRO A 897 -16.68 -3.63 17.24
N CYS A 898 -17.41 -4.64 16.76
CA CYS A 898 -17.20 -6.03 17.18
C CYS A 898 -16.21 -6.88 16.35
N GLN A 899 -15.47 -6.33 15.38
CA GLN A 899 -14.49 -7.12 14.60
C GLN A 899 -13.10 -6.49 14.43
N PHE A 900 -12.84 -5.30 14.99
CA PHE A 900 -11.57 -4.58 14.81
C PHE A 900 -10.97 -4.14 16.15
N PRO A 901 -9.66 -4.30 16.38
CA PRO A 901 -9.00 -3.71 17.55
C PRO A 901 -9.14 -2.17 17.48
N SER A 902 -9.61 -1.57 18.57
CA SER A 902 -10.20 -0.22 18.53
C SER A 902 -9.19 0.94 18.35
N HIS A 903 -7.87 0.69 18.29
CA HIS A 903 -6.83 1.74 18.13
C HIS A 903 -6.62 2.12 16.69
N SER A 904 -6.65 1.10 15.84
CA SER A 904 -6.48 1.31 14.41
C SER A 904 -7.69 2.02 13.82
N TYR A 905 -8.83 2.07 14.54
CA TYR A 905 -10.05 2.73 14.09
C TYR A 905 -9.92 4.27 14.05
N THR A 906 -9.43 4.91 15.11
CA THR A 906 -9.27 6.39 15.14
C THR A 906 -8.23 6.86 14.12
N CYS A 907 -7.14 6.12 13.97
CA CYS A 907 -6.11 6.36 12.95
C CYS A 907 -6.65 6.19 11.54
N SER A 908 -7.48 5.17 11.30
CA SER A 908 -8.10 4.93 9.99
C SER A 908 -9.14 5.97 9.60
N VAL A 909 -9.74 6.69 10.56
CA VAL A 909 -10.65 7.80 10.25
C VAL A 909 -9.87 9.06 9.86
N ALA A 910 -8.69 9.25 10.45
CA ALA A 910 -7.85 10.41 10.20
C ALA A 910 -6.97 10.28 8.94
N ALA A 911 -6.42 9.09 8.69
CA ALA A 911 -5.51 8.85 7.58
C ALA A 911 -6.27 8.73 6.24
N PRO A 912 -5.79 9.37 5.17
CA PRO A 912 -6.37 9.21 3.84
C PRO A 912 -6.19 7.80 3.26
N PHE A 913 -5.15 7.08 3.69
CA PHE A 913 -4.90 5.69 3.32
C PHE A 913 -4.95 4.77 4.54
N THR A 914 -5.66 3.66 4.42
CA THR A 914 -5.71 2.61 5.43
C THR A 914 -5.29 1.27 4.83
N SER A 915 -4.28 0.63 5.40
CA SER A 915 -3.86 -0.71 5.02
C SER A 915 -4.42 -1.76 5.97
N LYS A 916 -5.06 -2.80 5.43
CA LYS A 916 -5.49 -3.97 6.23
C LYS A 916 -4.35 -4.89 6.62
N MET A 917 -3.21 -4.83 5.92
CA MET A 917 -2.06 -5.65 6.25
C MET A 917 -1.17 -4.93 7.29
N PRO A 918 -0.73 -5.61 8.36
CA PRO A 918 0.15 -5.02 9.37
C PRO A 918 1.62 -5.00 8.88
N SER A 919 1.85 -4.33 7.74
CA SER A 919 3.14 -4.22 7.08
C SER A 919 3.29 -2.83 6.45
N ILE A 920 4.46 -2.22 6.66
CA ILE A 920 4.85 -0.95 6.03
C ILE A 920 5.07 -1.06 4.51
N ARG A 921 4.88 -2.25 3.91
CA ARG A 921 4.96 -2.45 2.46
C ARG A 921 3.95 -1.59 1.71
N SER A 922 2.81 -1.32 2.34
CA SER A 922 1.77 -0.42 1.84
C SER A 922 2.34 0.95 1.43
N CYS A 923 3.31 1.50 2.17
CA CYS A 923 3.96 2.76 1.83
C CYS A 923 4.69 2.70 0.49
N VAL A 924 5.40 1.60 0.20
CA VAL A 924 6.09 1.41 -1.08
C VAL A 924 5.08 1.32 -2.22
N ASP A 925 4.01 0.56 -2.02
CA ASP A 925 3.01 0.32 -3.05
C ASP A 925 2.18 1.59 -3.34
N ILE A 926 1.89 2.41 -2.32
CA ILE A 926 1.28 3.74 -2.46
C ILE A 926 2.19 4.68 -3.25
N VAL A 927 3.49 4.77 -2.92
CA VAL A 927 4.43 5.63 -3.67
C VAL A 927 4.57 5.18 -5.12
N ARG A 928 4.64 3.87 -5.38
CA ARG A 928 4.71 3.32 -6.75
C ARG A 928 3.47 3.66 -7.56
N GLN A 929 2.30 3.43 -6.97
CA GLN A 929 1.05 3.78 -7.63
C GLN A 929 0.98 5.29 -7.87
N GLY A 930 1.33 6.10 -6.89
CA GLY A 930 1.33 7.55 -7.02
C GLY A 930 2.26 8.07 -8.11
N ARG A 931 3.48 7.53 -8.24
CA ARG A 931 4.39 7.87 -9.35
C ARG A 931 3.81 7.49 -10.71
N CYS A 932 3.17 6.32 -10.81
CA CYS A 932 2.49 5.88 -12.05
C CYS A 932 1.32 6.81 -12.42
N THR A 933 0.44 7.12 -11.46
CA THR A 933 -0.73 7.97 -11.67
C THR A 933 -0.33 9.41 -12.01
N LEU A 934 0.71 9.95 -11.36
CA LEU A 934 1.23 11.29 -11.65
C LEU A 934 1.79 11.38 -13.08
N VAL A 935 2.61 10.41 -13.49
CA VAL A 935 3.15 10.35 -14.85
C VAL A 935 2.02 10.22 -15.88
N THR A 936 1.02 9.37 -15.61
CA THR A 936 -0.15 9.20 -16.48
C THR A 936 -0.93 10.52 -16.63
N SER A 937 -1.13 11.25 -15.54
CA SER A 937 -1.86 12.53 -15.54
C SER A 937 -1.12 13.59 -16.35
N ILE A 938 0.20 13.71 -16.19
CA ILE A 938 1.02 14.67 -16.95
C ILE A 938 1.00 14.34 -18.45
N GLN A 939 1.13 13.06 -18.81
CA GLN A 939 1.07 12.64 -20.22
C GLN A 939 -0.28 12.93 -20.86
N MET A 940 -1.37 12.71 -20.11
CA MET A 940 -2.70 13.05 -20.58
C MET A 940 -2.83 14.54 -20.88
N TYR A 941 -2.29 15.43 -20.04
CA TYR A 941 -2.27 16.87 -20.34
C TYR A 941 -1.44 17.22 -21.57
N GLN A 942 -0.29 16.56 -21.78
CA GLN A 942 0.53 16.80 -22.98
C GLN A 942 -0.22 16.37 -24.25
N ILE A 943 -0.82 15.17 -24.24
CA ILE A 943 -1.63 14.66 -25.36
C ILE A 943 -2.79 15.61 -25.64
N LEU A 944 -3.47 16.09 -24.59
CA LEU A 944 -4.57 17.03 -24.70
C LEU A 944 -4.15 18.33 -25.39
N ALA A 945 -3.11 18.97 -24.86
CA ALA A 945 -2.66 20.26 -25.33
C ALA A 945 -2.20 20.20 -26.79
N LEU A 946 -1.48 19.13 -27.18
CA LEU A 946 -1.07 18.91 -28.57
C LEU A 946 -2.26 18.73 -29.49
N ASN A 947 -3.25 17.92 -29.10
CA ASN A 947 -4.43 17.69 -29.93
C ASN A 947 -5.30 18.95 -30.08
N CYS A 948 -5.42 19.76 -29.02
CA CYS A 948 -6.11 21.06 -29.10
C CYS A 948 -5.38 22.04 -30.03
N LEU A 949 -4.04 22.12 -29.94
CA LEU A 949 -3.25 23.01 -30.80
C LEU A 949 -3.29 22.59 -32.28
N ILE A 950 -3.21 21.29 -32.56
CA ILE A 950 -3.34 20.76 -33.93
C ILE A 950 -4.75 21.04 -34.49
N SER A 951 -5.78 20.78 -33.69
CA SER A 951 -7.18 21.01 -34.09
C SER A 951 -7.49 22.50 -34.30
N ALA A 952 -6.86 23.39 -33.54
CA ALA A 952 -7.03 24.84 -33.69
C ALA A 952 -6.59 25.33 -35.08
N TYR A 953 -5.53 24.74 -35.68
CA TYR A 953 -5.13 25.05 -37.05
C TYR A 953 -6.12 24.49 -38.08
N SER A 954 -6.56 23.24 -37.89
CA SER A 954 -7.52 22.58 -38.78
C SER A 954 -8.86 23.32 -38.84
N LEU A 955 -9.40 23.69 -37.67
CA LEU A 955 -10.68 24.40 -37.55
C LEU A 955 -10.60 25.90 -37.89
N SER A 956 -9.41 26.45 -38.16
CA SER A 956 -9.25 27.86 -38.52
C SER A 956 -8.80 28.06 -39.96
N VAL A 957 -7.54 27.76 -40.26
CA VAL A 957 -6.93 28.02 -41.57
C VAL A 957 -7.45 27.03 -42.61
N LEU A 958 -7.42 25.73 -42.30
CA LEU A 958 -7.85 24.70 -43.26
C LEU A 958 -9.36 24.72 -43.49
N TYR A 959 -10.14 25.13 -42.48
CA TYR A 959 -11.56 25.39 -42.66
C TYR A 959 -11.80 26.46 -43.73
N LEU A 960 -11.06 27.58 -43.72
CA LEU A 960 -11.18 28.63 -44.76
C LEU A 960 -10.73 28.16 -46.15
N ASP A 961 -9.89 27.13 -46.23
CA ASP A 961 -9.49 26.48 -47.48
C ASP A 961 -10.53 25.46 -48.00
N GLY A 962 -11.68 25.32 -47.33
CA GLY A 962 -12.74 24.38 -47.71
C GLY A 962 -12.54 22.95 -47.24
N VAL A 963 -11.60 22.72 -46.32
CA VAL A 963 -11.31 21.36 -45.83
C VAL A 963 -12.41 20.89 -44.88
N LYS A 964 -13.02 19.75 -45.24
CA LYS A 964 -14.07 19.08 -44.46
C LYS A 964 -13.75 17.58 -44.38
N TYR A 965 -14.20 16.93 -43.31
CA TYR A 965 -14.08 15.48 -43.16
C TYR A 965 -15.41 14.80 -43.47
N GLY A 966 -15.36 13.60 -44.08
CA GLY A 966 -16.55 12.76 -44.25
C GLY A 966 -16.98 12.08 -42.94
N ASP A 967 -18.26 11.71 -42.82
CA ASP A 967 -18.80 11.07 -41.61
C ASP A 967 -18.10 9.74 -41.28
N THR A 968 -17.77 8.95 -42.32
CA THR A 968 -17.05 7.68 -42.19
C THR A 968 -15.62 7.90 -41.66
N GLN A 969 -14.94 8.93 -42.17
CA GLN A 969 -13.60 9.34 -41.74
C GLN A 969 -13.61 9.76 -40.26
N MET A 970 -14.54 10.63 -39.88
CA MET A 970 -14.70 11.13 -38.51
C MET A 970 -15.03 10.00 -37.53
N THR A 971 -15.94 9.10 -37.91
CA THR A 971 -16.36 7.98 -37.05
C THR A 971 -15.20 7.00 -36.80
N ALA A 972 -14.44 6.65 -37.84
CA ALA A 972 -13.31 5.74 -37.72
C ALA A 972 -12.19 6.33 -36.84
N MET A 973 -11.84 7.61 -37.07
CA MET A 973 -10.83 8.32 -36.29
C MET A 973 -11.26 8.45 -34.82
N GLY A 974 -12.53 8.83 -34.57
CA GLY A 974 -13.09 8.97 -33.24
C GLY A 974 -13.09 7.66 -32.44
N MET A 975 -13.46 6.53 -33.07
CA MET A 975 -13.49 5.23 -32.40
C MET A 975 -12.08 4.72 -32.03
N LEU A 976 -11.13 4.78 -32.97
CA LEU A 976 -9.75 4.34 -32.72
C LEU A 976 -9.01 5.26 -31.73
N GLY A 977 -9.27 6.57 -31.82
CA GLY A 977 -8.80 7.56 -30.86
C GLY A 977 -9.33 7.25 -29.45
N SER A 978 -10.64 7.04 -29.31
CA SER A 978 -11.29 6.74 -28.02
C SER A 978 -10.70 5.48 -27.34
N ILE A 979 -10.47 4.41 -28.10
CA ILE A 979 -9.84 3.18 -27.58
C ILE A 979 -8.43 3.48 -27.07
N SER A 980 -7.65 4.27 -27.81
CA SER A 980 -6.29 4.66 -27.44
C SER A 980 -6.30 5.48 -26.14
N TYR A 981 -7.15 6.51 -26.04
CA TYR A 981 -7.33 7.32 -24.83
C TYR A 981 -7.74 6.50 -23.60
N MET A 982 -8.76 5.64 -23.73
CA MET A 982 -9.19 4.77 -22.62
C MET A 982 -8.06 3.85 -22.16
N SER A 983 -7.22 3.39 -23.09
CA SER A 983 -6.11 2.48 -22.78
C SER A 983 -4.95 3.16 -22.06
N VAL A 984 -4.73 4.48 -22.27
CA VAL A 984 -3.72 5.27 -21.51
C VAL A 984 -4.07 5.30 -20.02
N SER A 985 -5.35 5.41 -19.66
CA SER A 985 -5.79 5.43 -18.26
C SER A 985 -5.56 4.12 -17.48
N ARG A 986 -5.22 3.02 -18.17
CA ARG A 986 -4.99 1.68 -17.60
C ARG A 986 -3.50 1.37 -17.37
N ALA A 987 -2.71 2.39 -17.07
CA ALA A 987 -1.29 2.24 -16.77
C ALA A 987 -1.05 1.43 -15.48
N LYS A 988 -0.03 0.55 -15.51
CA LYS A 988 0.36 -0.27 -14.35
C LYS A 988 1.72 0.16 -13.82
N PRO A 989 1.89 0.29 -12.49
CA PRO A 989 3.18 0.60 -11.90
C PRO A 989 4.16 -0.59 -12.03
N LEU A 990 5.45 -0.30 -11.99
CA LEU A 990 6.48 -1.34 -11.92
C LEU A 990 6.69 -1.86 -10.49
N ASP A 991 7.05 -3.13 -10.37
CA ASP A 991 7.35 -3.80 -9.08
C ASP A 991 8.64 -3.30 -8.40
N ARG A 992 9.46 -2.51 -9.10
CA ARG A 992 10.69 -1.91 -8.56
C ARG A 992 10.46 -0.41 -8.42
N LEU A 993 10.79 0.13 -7.24
CA LEU A 993 10.75 1.57 -7.02
C LEU A 993 11.99 2.21 -7.67
N SER A 994 11.80 3.21 -8.52
CA SER A 994 12.89 3.97 -9.15
C SER A 994 13.59 4.86 -8.12
N SER A 995 14.89 5.10 -8.28
CA SER A 995 15.61 6.08 -7.44
C SER A 995 15.29 7.53 -7.82
N VAL A 996 14.88 7.74 -9.07
CA VAL A 996 14.55 9.05 -9.63
C VAL A 996 13.05 9.31 -9.46
N LYS A 997 12.68 10.57 -9.18
CA LYS A 997 11.30 11.04 -9.09
C LYS A 997 10.75 11.44 -10.47
N PRO A 998 9.43 11.29 -10.70
CA PRO A 998 8.81 11.80 -11.93
C PRO A 998 8.80 13.33 -11.95
N LEU A 999 8.65 13.91 -13.14
CA LEU A 999 8.42 15.34 -13.27
C LEU A 999 7.09 15.70 -12.61
N THR A 1000 7.06 16.84 -11.92
CA THR A 1000 5.92 17.23 -11.06
C THR A 1000 4.99 18.23 -11.72
N SER A 1001 5.45 18.91 -12.78
CA SER A 1001 4.76 20.00 -13.48
C SER A 1001 4.91 19.89 -14.99
N ILE A 1002 3.88 20.28 -15.74
CA ILE A 1002 3.91 20.38 -17.21
C ILE A 1002 4.80 21.53 -17.70
N PHE A 1003 4.95 22.59 -16.89
CA PHE A 1003 5.79 23.75 -17.22
C PHE A 1003 7.28 23.50 -17.00
N HIS A 1004 7.66 22.28 -16.63
CA HIS A 1004 9.07 21.89 -16.61
C HIS A 1004 9.67 22.07 -18.03
N PRO A 1005 10.83 22.74 -18.19
CA PRO A 1005 11.39 23.11 -19.50
C PRO A 1005 11.46 21.94 -20.49
N SER A 1006 11.84 20.75 -20.03
CA SER A 1006 11.87 19.54 -20.86
C SER A 1006 10.54 19.19 -21.51
N LEU A 1007 9.42 19.34 -20.79
CA LEU A 1007 8.09 18.94 -21.28
C LEU A 1007 7.46 20.06 -22.09
N PHE A 1008 7.60 21.29 -21.62
CA PHE A 1008 7.03 22.47 -22.28
C PHE A 1008 7.69 22.75 -23.63
N ILE A 1009 9.02 22.70 -23.70
CA ILE A 1009 9.75 22.89 -24.97
C ILE A 1009 9.49 21.71 -25.92
N SER A 1010 9.42 20.47 -25.40
CA SER A 1010 9.03 19.31 -26.21
C SER A 1010 7.63 19.49 -26.81
N LEU A 1011 6.66 19.96 -26.02
CA LEU A 1011 5.29 20.24 -26.47
C LEU A 1011 5.27 21.30 -27.59
N LEU A 1012 5.93 22.44 -27.39
CA LEU A 1012 5.98 23.50 -28.41
C LEU A 1012 6.73 23.05 -29.68
N GLY A 1013 7.80 22.28 -29.53
CA GLY A 1013 8.55 21.73 -30.66
C GLY A 1013 7.76 20.70 -31.45
N GLN A 1014 7.08 19.77 -30.79
CA GLN A 1014 6.18 18.81 -31.44
C GLN A 1014 5.06 19.53 -32.19
N PHE A 1015 4.41 20.53 -31.56
CA PHE A 1015 3.41 21.36 -32.23
C PHE A 1015 3.98 22.06 -33.48
N SER A 1016 5.19 22.62 -33.38
CA SER A 1016 5.83 23.31 -34.51
C SER A 1016 6.13 22.37 -35.67
N VAL A 1017 6.57 21.13 -35.38
CA VAL A 1017 6.81 20.10 -36.41
C VAL A 1017 5.50 19.68 -37.06
N HIS A 1018 4.46 19.37 -36.27
CA HIS A 1018 3.14 19.00 -36.79
C HIS A 1018 2.52 20.12 -37.64
N LEU A 1019 2.66 21.38 -37.21
CA LEU A 1019 2.19 22.53 -37.98
C LEU A 1019 2.95 22.65 -39.31
N ALA A 1020 4.27 22.51 -39.27
CA ALA A 1020 5.11 22.59 -40.47
C ALA A 1020 4.83 21.45 -41.47
N THR A 1021 4.66 20.21 -40.99
CA THR A 1021 4.33 19.06 -41.85
C THR A 1021 2.94 19.21 -42.47
N MET A 1022 1.96 19.69 -41.70
CA MET A 1022 0.62 20.00 -42.20
C MET A 1022 0.64 21.12 -43.26
N MET A 1023 1.35 22.23 -42.98
CA MET A 1023 1.48 23.35 -43.93
C MET A 1023 2.18 22.92 -45.23
N TRP A 1024 3.23 22.11 -45.15
CA TRP A 1024 3.96 21.68 -46.34
C TRP A 1024 3.14 20.72 -47.20
N ALA A 1025 2.47 19.74 -46.57
CA ALA A 1025 1.60 18.80 -47.26
C ALA A 1025 0.41 19.49 -47.93
N THR A 1026 -0.20 20.47 -47.26
CA THR A 1026 -1.34 21.22 -47.80
C THR A 1026 -0.94 22.17 -48.93
N ASN A 1027 0.20 22.86 -48.82
CA ASN A 1027 0.71 23.72 -49.89
C ASN A 1027 1.06 22.93 -51.16
N GLU A 1028 1.61 21.73 -51.02
CA GLU A 1028 1.84 20.84 -52.17
C GLU A 1028 0.53 20.31 -52.75
N ALA A 1029 -0.43 19.91 -51.91
CA ALA A 1029 -1.75 19.47 -52.39
C ALA A 1029 -2.50 20.56 -53.15
N LYS A 1030 -2.38 21.83 -52.74
CA LYS A 1030 -3.01 22.98 -53.41
C LYS A 1030 -2.49 23.21 -54.84
N GLN A 1031 -1.26 22.82 -55.16
CA GLN A 1031 -0.72 22.96 -56.52
C GLN A 1031 -1.40 22.05 -57.54
N TYR A 1032 -2.09 21.00 -57.07
CA TYR A 1032 -2.83 20.05 -57.90
C TYR A 1032 -4.34 20.31 -57.91
N MET A 1033 -4.79 21.43 -57.32
CA MET A 1033 -6.18 21.87 -57.42
C MET A 1033 -6.40 22.68 -58.71
N GLU A 1034 -7.60 22.63 -59.26
CA GLU A 1034 -7.98 23.43 -60.43
C GLU A 1034 -8.02 24.92 -60.09
N ASP A 1035 -7.51 25.79 -60.98
CA ASP A 1035 -7.42 27.25 -60.76
C ASP A 1035 -8.79 27.94 -60.57
N ASP A 1036 -9.90 27.32 -60.99
CA ASP A 1036 -11.28 27.86 -60.87
C ASP A 1036 -12.07 27.21 -59.70
N TYR A 1037 -11.39 26.54 -58.76
CA TYR A 1037 -12.01 25.92 -57.60
C TYR A 1037 -12.62 26.97 -56.65
N LYS A 1038 -13.95 27.04 -56.61
CA LYS A 1038 -14.68 27.87 -55.64
C LYS A 1038 -14.87 27.12 -54.32
N VAL A 1039 -14.30 27.69 -53.26
CA VAL A 1039 -14.43 27.19 -51.90
C VAL A 1039 -15.88 27.34 -51.41
N ASP A 1040 -16.59 26.22 -51.27
CA ASP A 1040 -17.94 26.16 -50.72
C ASP A 1040 -17.90 25.70 -49.24
N LEU A 1041 -17.88 26.68 -48.34
CA LEU A 1041 -17.84 26.45 -46.89
C LEU A 1041 -19.17 25.96 -46.31
N ASP A 1042 -20.29 26.14 -47.02
CA ASP A 1042 -21.64 25.84 -46.51
C ASP A 1042 -22.25 24.58 -47.16
N GLY A 1043 -21.64 24.07 -48.24
CA GLY A 1043 -22.05 22.83 -48.92
C GLY A 1043 -21.68 21.51 -48.21
N GLU A 1044 -22.24 20.40 -48.69
CA GLU A 1044 -21.93 19.05 -48.20
C GLU A 1044 -20.47 18.63 -48.50
N PHE A 1045 -19.94 17.66 -47.76
CA PHE A 1045 -18.60 17.13 -47.97
C PHE A 1045 -18.42 16.60 -49.40
N LYS A 1046 -17.39 17.08 -50.10
CA LYS A 1046 -16.96 16.57 -51.41
C LYS A 1046 -15.54 15.99 -51.32
N PRO A 1047 -15.30 14.80 -51.88
CA PRO A 1047 -13.95 14.22 -51.93
C PRO A 1047 -13.01 15.13 -52.71
N GLY A 1048 -11.84 15.43 -52.13
CA GLY A 1048 -10.81 16.24 -52.78
C GLY A 1048 -9.41 15.79 -52.38
N ILE A 1049 -8.41 16.16 -53.18
CA ILE A 1049 -6.99 15.85 -52.91
C ILE A 1049 -6.57 16.47 -51.57
N LEU A 1050 -6.92 17.74 -51.33
CA LEU A 1050 -6.61 18.43 -50.07
C LEU A 1050 -7.28 17.76 -48.85
N ASN A 1051 -8.55 17.36 -48.96
CA ASN A 1051 -9.26 16.65 -47.89
C ASN A 1051 -8.56 15.32 -47.56
N SER A 1052 -8.14 14.60 -48.60
CA SER A 1052 -7.46 13.30 -48.47
C SER A 1052 -6.09 13.45 -47.81
N VAL A 1053 -5.28 14.43 -48.25
CA VAL A 1053 -3.95 14.72 -47.68
C VAL A 1053 -4.06 15.17 -46.22
N VAL A 1054 -4.98 16.09 -45.91
CA VAL A 1054 -5.19 16.56 -44.53
C VAL A 1054 -5.63 15.41 -43.63
N PHE A 1055 -6.54 14.54 -44.09
CA PHE A 1055 -6.96 13.36 -43.32
C PHE A 1055 -5.80 12.41 -43.01
N LEU A 1056 -4.93 12.12 -43.99
CA LEU A 1056 -3.77 11.24 -43.77
C LEU A 1056 -2.76 11.84 -42.80
N VAL A 1057 -2.44 13.13 -42.95
CA VAL A 1057 -1.51 13.82 -42.05
C VAL A 1057 -2.09 13.89 -40.64
N SER A 1058 -3.36 14.27 -40.47
CA SER A 1058 -4.03 14.32 -39.16
C SER A 1058 -4.04 12.95 -38.45
N ASN A 1059 -4.26 11.84 -39.17
CA ASN A 1059 -4.22 10.51 -38.58
C ASN A 1059 -2.82 10.12 -38.08
N VAL A 1060 -1.78 10.38 -38.87
CA VAL A 1060 -0.40 10.11 -38.43
C VAL A 1060 -0.03 10.99 -37.24
N GLN A 1061 -0.37 12.28 -37.27
CA GLN A 1061 -0.11 13.20 -36.16
C GLN A 1061 -0.77 12.73 -34.86
N GLN A 1062 -2.02 12.25 -34.91
CA GLN A 1062 -2.66 11.68 -33.72
C GLN A 1062 -1.87 10.48 -33.17
N VAL A 1063 -1.40 9.56 -34.02
CA VAL A 1063 -0.57 8.43 -33.59
C VAL A 1063 0.76 8.91 -33.02
N THR A 1064 1.42 9.90 -33.67
CA THR A 1064 2.69 10.49 -33.21
C THR A 1064 2.54 11.08 -31.80
N VAL A 1065 1.48 11.83 -31.55
CA VAL A 1065 1.19 12.43 -30.24
C VAL A 1065 1.14 11.37 -29.14
N PHE A 1066 0.49 10.22 -29.37
CA PHE A 1066 0.48 9.13 -28.40
C PHE A 1066 1.86 8.46 -28.26
N VAL A 1067 2.51 8.10 -29.36
CA VAL A 1067 3.77 7.33 -29.34
C VAL A 1067 4.92 8.11 -28.70
N VAL A 1068 5.02 9.41 -28.95
CA VAL A 1068 6.10 10.26 -28.44
C VAL A 1068 5.90 10.61 -26.98
N ASN A 1069 4.67 10.95 -26.58
CA ASN A 1069 4.38 11.45 -25.23
C ASN A 1069 4.12 10.33 -24.20
N LEU A 1070 3.80 9.11 -24.63
CA LEU A 1070 3.65 7.98 -23.70
C LEU A 1070 5.02 7.55 -23.16
N GLN A 1071 5.30 7.93 -21.91
CA GLN A 1071 6.49 7.49 -21.18
C GLN A 1071 6.20 6.15 -20.52
N GLY A 1072 7.18 5.27 -20.38
CA GLY A 1072 7.01 3.98 -19.70
C GLY A 1072 7.92 3.88 -18.47
N ARG A 1073 8.97 3.09 -18.63
CA ARG A 1073 10.01 2.91 -17.62
C ARG A 1073 10.70 4.27 -17.36
N PRO A 1074 11.11 4.57 -16.10
CA PRO A 1074 11.25 3.66 -14.97
C PRO A 1074 10.04 3.58 -14.01
N PHE A 1075 8.91 4.24 -14.32
CA PHE A 1075 7.78 4.36 -13.40
C PHE A 1075 6.64 3.38 -13.68
N MET A 1076 6.38 3.12 -14.96
CA MET A 1076 5.29 2.26 -15.40
C MET A 1076 5.69 1.31 -16.51
N THR A 1077 4.82 0.33 -16.78
CA THR A 1077 4.98 -0.62 -17.88
C THR A 1077 5.06 0.10 -19.23
N GLY A 1078 5.88 -0.42 -20.15
CA GLY A 1078 6.01 0.18 -21.49
C GLY A 1078 4.77 0.02 -22.37
N MET A 1079 4.72 0.74 -23.49
CA MET A 1079 3.64 0.67 -24.48
C MET A 1079 3.41 -0.75 -25.01
N THR A 1080 4.47 -1.55 -25.17
CA THR A 1080 4.40 -2.93 -25.68
C THR A 1080 3.68 -3.90 -24.74
N GLU A 1081 3.66 -3.61 -23.44
CA GLU A 1081 2.96 -4.42 -22.44
C GLU A 1081 1.45 -4.08 -22.38
N ASN A 1082 1.07 -2.86 -22.75
CA ASN A 1082 -0.31 -2.41 -22.84
C ASN A 1082 -0.92 -2.81 -24.20
N ARG A 1083 -1.40 -4.06 -24.30
CA ARG A 1083 -1.90 -4.63 -25.56
C ARG A 1083 -3.02 -3.80 -26.23
N PRO A 1084 -4.08 -3.33 -25.52
CA PRO A 1084 -5.12 -2.53 -26.15
C PRO A 1084 -4.58 -1.26 -26.81
N LEU A 1085 -3.71 -0.52 -26.11
CA LEU A 1085 -3.08 0.69 -26.64
C LEU A 1085 -2.17 0.37 -27.83
N LEU A 1086 -1.36 -0.69 -27.74
CA LEU A 1086 -0.45 -1.07 -28.81
C LEU A 1086 -1.22 -1.43 -30.09
N TRP A 1087 -2.26 -2.28 -29.98
CA TRP A 1087 -3.02 -2.73 -31.15
C TRP A 1087 -3.86 -1.62 -31.77
N SER A 1088 -4.40 -0.68 -30.98
CA SER A 1088 -5.15 0.46 -31.53
C SER A 1088 -4.24 1.39 -32.33
N LEU A 1089 -3.08 1.78 -31.76
CA LEU A 1089 -2.11 2.64 -32.44
C LEU A 1089 -1.51 1.95 -33.67
N LEU A 1090 -1.23 0.65 -33.58
CA LEU A 1090 -0.75 -0.15 -34.71
C LEU A 1090 -1.77 -0.20 -35.84
N ALA A 1091 -3.04 -0.43 -35.52
CA ALA A 1091 -4.12 -0.48 -36.50
C ALA A 1091 -4.26 0.87 -37.21
N THR A 1092 -4.29 1.98 -36.47
CA THR A 1092 -4.37 3.33 -37.07
C THR A 1092 -3.15 3.62 -37.95
N PHE A 1093 -1.94 3.29 -37.47
CA PHE A 1093 -0.71 3.51 -38.24
C PHE A 1093 -0.72 2.70 -39.55
N ILE A 1094 -0.98 1.39 -39.48
CA ILE A 1094 -1.00 0.53 -40.67
C ILE A 1094 -2.09 0.99 -41.65
N LEU A 1095 -3.29 1.27 -41.15
CA LEU A 1095 -4.41 1.72 -41.98
C LEU A 1095 -4.08 3.03 -42.71
N THR A 1096 -3.45 3.98 -42.04
CA THR A 1096 -3.08 5.27 -42.64
C THR A 1096 -2.01 5.10 -43.72
N PHE A 1097 -1.02 4.24 -43.50
CA PHE A 1097 -0.01 3.96 -44.51
C PHE A 1097 -0.57 3.15 -45.69
N MET A 1098 -1.53 2.24 -45.46
CA MET A 1098 -2.26 1.55 -46.52
C MET A 1098 -3.06 2.52 -47.39
N PHE A 1099 -3.68 3.53 -46.79
CA PHE A 1099 -4.37 4.58 -47.52
C PHE A 1099 -3.40 5.44 -48.34
N ALA A 1100 -2.27 5.83 -47.75
CA ALA A 1100 -1.25 6.64 -48.41
C ALA A 1100 -0.52 5.91 -49.54
N SER A 1101 -0.37 4.58 -49.47
CA SER A 1101 0.26 3.78 -50.52
C SER A 1101 -0.72 3.29 -51.61
N GLU A 1102 -2.01 3.56 -51.44
CA GLU A 1102 -3.09 3.13 -52.37
C GLU A 1102 -3.12 1.62 -52.63
N SER A 1103 -2.60 0.82 -51.70
CA SER A 1103 -2.46 -0.64 -51.89
C SER A 1103 -3.79 -1.38 -51.98
N VAL A 1104 -4.87 -0.79 -51.47
CA VAL A 1104 -6.23 -1.34 -51.54
C VAL A 1104 -7.20 -0.27 -52.05
N PRO A 1105 -7.35 -0.11 -53.38
CA PRO A 1105 -8.17 0.95 -53.98
C PRO A 1105 -9.64 0.93 -53.53
N GLY A 1106 -10.23 -0.26 -53.34
CA GLY A 1106 -11.60 -0.40 -52.85
C GLY A 1106 -11.81 0.19 -51.45
N LEU A 1107 -10.80 0.09 -50.58
CA LEU A 1107 -10.86 0.65 -49.24
C LEU A 1107 -10.69 2.18 -49.27
N ASN A 1108 -9.84 2.70 -50.13
CA ASN A 1108 -9.72 4.16 -50.35
C ASN A 1108 -11.04 4.76 -50.86
N LYS A 1109 -11.71 4.08 -51.79
CA LYS A 1109 -13.03 4.50 -52.30
C LYS A 1109 -14.10 4.49 -51.20
N TYR A 1110 -14.11 3.46 -50.34
CA TYR A 1110 -15.03 3.40 -49.19
C TYR A 1110 -14.81 4.55 -48.19
N PHE A 1111 -13.55 4.93 -47.93
CA PHE A 1111 -13.18 6.07 -47.09
C PHE A 1111 -13.27 7.42 -47.80
N GLN A 1112 -13.80 7.47 -49.03
CA GLN A 1112 -13.96 8.68 -49.84
C GLN A 1112 -12.62 9.44 -50.05
N LEU A 1113 -11.52 8.69 -50.18
CA LEU A 1113 -10.18 9.21 -50.48
C LEU A 1113 -9.96 9.28 -51.99
N VAL A 1114 -9.42 10.40 -52.45
CA VAL A 1114 -9.14 10.65 -53.88
C VAL A 1114 -7.79 10.03 -54.26
N PRO A 1115 -7.70 9.34 -55.41
CA PRO A 1115 -6.43 8.82 -55.91
C PRO A 1115 -5.43 9.95 -56.19
N PHE A 1116 -4.16 9.72 -55.90
CA PHE A 1116 -3.10 10.69 -56.08
C PHE A 1116 -2.77 10.92 -57.56
N PRO A 1117 -2.47 12.17 -57.96
CA PRO A 1117 -2.25 12.52 -59.37
C PRO A 1117 -0.93 11.99 -59.94
N SER A 1118 0.07 11.69 -59.11
CA SER A 1118 1.35 11.13 -59.54
C SER A 1118 2.00 10.25 -58.47
N ASP A 1119 2.80 9.28 -58.90
CA ASP A 1119 3.61 8.44 -58.00
C ASP A 1119 4.64 9.26 -57.21
N ASP A 1120 5.16 10.34 -57.80
CA ASP A 1120 6.08 11.26 -57.13
C ASP A 1120 5.39 12.00 -55.97
N PHE A 1121 4.15 12.45 -56.19
CA PHE A 1121 3.34 13.08 -55.14
C PHE A 1121 3.01 12.09 -54.01
N ARG A 1122 2.62 10.86 -54.35
CA ARG A 1122 2.36 9.80 -53.37
C ARG A 1122 3.60 9.52 -52.50
N ASN A 1123 4.75 9.34 -53.14
CA ASN A 1123 6.03 9.13 -52.46
C ASN A 1123 6.43 10.32 -51.57
N PHE A 1124 6.13 11.54 -52.01
CA PHE A 1124 6.35 12.75 -51.24
C PHE A 1124 5.51 12.78 -49.96
N ILE A 1125 4.20 12.49 -50.05
CA ILE A 1125 3.31 12.42 -48.88
C ILE A 1125 3.79 11.37 -47.89
N ILE A 1126 4.13 10.15 -48.36
CA ILE A 1126 4.65 9.08 -47.50
C ILE A 1126 5.93 9.52 -46.77
N LYS A 1127 6.85 10.23 -47.45
CA LYS A 1127 8.07 10.77 -46.83
C LYS A 1127 7.76 11.80 -45.73
N ILE A 1128 6.79 12.69 -45.96
CA ILE A 1128 6.35 13.65 -44.93
C ILE A 1128 5.76 12.92 -43.72
N LEU A 1129 4.90 11.92 -43.92
CA LEU A 1129 4.29 11.15 -42.83
C LEU A 1129 5.36 10.46 -41.95
N VAL A 1130 6.39 9.87 -42.57
CA VAL A 1130 7.51 9.25 -41.84
C VAL A 1130 8.39 10.30 -41.15
N ALA A 1131 8.61 11.45 -41.79
CA ALA A 1131 9.39 12.54 -41.23
C ALA A 1131 8.73 13.15 -39.98
N ASP A 1132 7.41 13.32 -39.98
CA ASP A 1132 6.63 13.81 -38.82
C ASP A 1132 6.91 12.98 -37.56
N VAL A 1133 6.73 11.65 -37.66
CA VAL A 1133 6.97 10.71 -36.56
C VAL A 1133 8.43 10.76 -36.09
N SER A 1134 9.35 10.72 -37.06
CA SER A 1134 10.79 10.57 -36.78
C SER A 1134 11.37 11.83 -36.11
N VAL A 1135 11.01 13.00 -36.62
CA VAL A 1135 11.51 14.29 -36.11
C VAL A 1135 10.92 14.58 -34.74
N CYS A 1136 9.61 14.37 -34.53
CA CYS A 1136 8.97 14.54 -33.22
C CYS A 1136 9.59 13.62 -32.16
N LEU A 1137 9.82 12.34 -32.52
CA LEU A 1137 10.45 11.38 -31.61
C LEU A 1137 11.88 11.79 -31.25
N LEU A 1138 12.70 12.17 -32.24
CA LEU A 1138 14.08 12.60 -31.99
C LEU A 1138 14.13 13.87 -31.15
N PHE A 1139 13.26 14.84 -31.43
CA PHE A 1139 13.21 16.11 -30.71
C PHE A 1139 12.83 15.91 -29.23
N ASP A 1140 11.80 15.12 -28.93
CA ASP A 1140 11.41 14.84 -27.55
C ASP A 1140 12.52 14.12 -26.77
N ARG A 1141 13.18 13.13 -27.40
CA ARG A 1141 14.31 12.41 -26.78
C ARG A 1141 15.49 13.32 -26.53
N LEU A 1142 15.77 14.26 -27.43
CA LEU A 1142 16.80 15.27 -27.26
C LEU A 1142 16.49 16.21 -26.09
N MET A 1143 15.26 16.70 -25.98
CA MET A 1143 14.86 17.56 -24.86
C MET A 1143 15.02 16.86 -23.50
N LYS A 1144 14.62 15.57 -23.43
CA LYS A 1144 14.82 14.75 -22.22
C LYS A 1144 16.30 14.52 -21.92
N LEU A 1145 17.15 14.37 -22.93
CA LEU A 1145 18.60 14.21 -22.76
C LEU A 1145 19.25 15.49 -22.21
N ILE A 1146 18.85 16.66 -22.70
CA ILE A 1146 19.42 17.96 -22.30
C ILE A 1146 18.96 18.36 -20.90
N PHE A 1147 17.66 18.31 -20.63
CA PHE A 1147 17.08 18.86 -19.40
C PHE A 1147 16.88 17.82 -18.29
N CYS A 1148 16.82 16.51 -18.60
CA CYS A 1148 16.53 15.45 -17.63
C CYS A 1148 17.33 14.15 -17.86
N PRO A 1149 18.68 14.21 -17.96
CA PRO A 1149 19.50 13.04 -18.31
C PRO A 1149 19.35 11.88 -17.33
N LYS A 1150 19.21 12.16 -16.03
CA LYS A 1150 19.02 11.15 -14.96
C LYS A 1150 17.77 10.28 -15.21
N ILE A 1151 16.66 10.88 -15.67
CA ILE A 1151 15.41 10.15 -15.95
C ILE A 1151 15.57 9.29 -17.21
N LEU A 1152 16.20 9.83 -18.26
CA LEU A 1152 16.41 9.11 -19.51
C LEU A 1152 17.33 7.90 -19.30
N LEU A 1153 18.44 8.08 -18.57
CA LEU A 1153 19.36 6.97 -18.23
C LEU A 1153 18.66 5.90 -17.40
N ALA A 1154 17.88 6.29 -16.38
CA ALA A 1154 17.11 5.33 -15.58
C ALA A 1154 16.06 4.57 -16.43
N SER A 1155 15.49 5.22 -17.44
CA SER A 1155 14.59 4.59 -18.41
C SER A 1155 15.33 3.53 -19.24
N VAL A 1156 16.50 3.88 -19.78
CA VAL A 1156 17.34 2.98 -20.58
C VAL A 1156 17.81 1.79 -19.75
N GLU A 1157 18.33 2.01 -18.55
CA GLU A 1157 18.73 0.93 -17.62
C GLU A 1157 17.56 0.03 -17.21
N GLY A 1158 16.37 0.60 -17.07
CA GLY A 1158 15.16 -0.15 -16.79
C GLY A 1158 14.67 -1.01 -17.96
N THR A 1159 15.11 -0.71 -19.19
CA THR A 1159 14.65 -1.39 -20.40
C THR A 1159 15.21 -2.80 -20.45
N THR A 1160 14.35 -3.81 -20.37
CA THR A 1160 14.78 -5.21 -20.38
C THR A 1160 14.93 -5.71 -21.81
N TRP A 1161 15.81 -6.70 -22.02
CA TRP A 1161 15.92 -7.40 -23.32
C TRP A 1161 14.59 -7.96 -23.82
N LYS A 1162 13.68 -8.32 -22.91
CA LYS A 1162 12.31 -8.74 -23.27
C LYS A 1162 11.53 -7.64 -23.98
N ASP A 1163 11.67 -6.39 -23.55
CA ASP A 1163 11.01 -5.24 -24.18
C ASP A 1163 11.56 -5.00 -25.58
N VAL A 1164 12.88 -5.11 -25.73
CA VAL A 1164 13.57 -4.96 -27.02
C VAL A 1164 13.13 -6.05 -28.01
N PHE A 1165 13.07 -7.31 -27.57
CA PHE A 1165 12.58 -8.41 -28.40
C PHE A 1165 11.08 -8.29 -28.72
N ALA A 1166 10.27 -7.80 -27.78
CA ALA A 1166 8.86 -7.54 -28.02
C ALA A 1166 8.68 -6.44 -29.08
N LEU A 1167 9.43 -5.32 -28.95
CA LEU A 1167 9.43 -4.24 -29.93
C LEU A 1167 9.90 -4.75 -31.30
N ALA A 1168 11.01 -5.49 -31.37
CA ALA A 1168 11.52 -6.06 -32.60
C ALA A 1168 10.51 -7.02 -33.25
N ARG A 1169 9.82 -7.85 -32.47
CA ARG A 1169 8.73 -8.70 -32.98
C ARG A 1169 7.59 -7.87 -33.54
N THR A 1170 7.20 -6.79 -32.88
CA THR A 1170 6.17 -5.88 -33.39
C THR A 1170 6.62 -5.22 -34.69
N CYS A 1171 7.86 -4.73 -34.77
CA CYS A 1171 8.44 -4.16 -36.00
C CYS A 1171 8.50 -5.20 -37.13
N VAL A 1172 8.82 -6.46 -36.83
CA VAL A 1172 8.80 -7.55 -37.83
C VAL A 1172 7.38 -7.84 -38.28
N VAL A 1173 6.40 -7.85 -37.38
CA VAL A 1173 4.98 -8.01 -37.75
C VAL A 1173 4.51 -6.84 -38.62
N ILE A 1174 4.87 -5.60 -38.28
CA ILE A 1174 4.61 -4.42 -39.12
C ILE A 1174 5.26 -4.59 -40.48
N GLY A 1175 6.54 -4.97 -40.53
CA GLY A 1175 7.26 -5.19 -41.79
C GLY A 1175 6.65 -6.30 -42.65
N ILE A 1176 6.23 -7.41 -42.04
CA ILE A 1176 5.53 -8.50 -42.72
C ILE A 1176 4.17 -8.04 -43.24
N LEU A 1177 3.38 -7.32 -42.43
CA LEU A 1177 2.08 -6.80 -42.85
C LEU A 1177 2.25 -5.78 -43.97
N MET A 1178 3.15 -4.80 -43.82
CA MET A 1178 3.46 -3.83 -44.87
C MET A 1178 3.93 -4.53 -46.14
N ASN A 1179 4.82 -5.53 -46.07
CA ASN A 1179 5.29 -6.27 -47.25
C ASN A 1179 4.18 -7.13 -47.88
N MET A 1180 3.27 -7.69 -47.07
CA MET A 1180 2.12 -8.46 -47.55
C MET A 1180 1.10 -7.58 -48.28
N PHE A 1181 0.94 -6.33 -47.85
CA PHE A 1181 0.03 -5.37 -48.50
C PHE A 1181 0.66 -4.62 -49.67
N LEU A 1182 1.97 -4.32 -49.61
CA LEU A 1182 2.69 -3.63 -50.68
C LEU A 1182 3.13 -4.56 -51.82
N GLY A 1183 3.29 -5.86 -51.57
CA GLY A 1183 3.90 -6.81 -52.51
C GLY A 1183 2.94 -7.63 -53.37
N ASN A 1184 1.63 -7.39 -53.31
CA ASN A 1184 0.62 -8.30 -53.87
C ASN A 1184 -0.44 -7.58 -54.74
N SER A 1185 -0.07 -6.50 -55.42
CA SER A 1185 -0.95 -5.71 -56.32
C SER A 1185 -1.73 -6.59 -57.31
N ASP A 1186 -1.05 -7.58 -57.88
CA ASP A 1186 -1.56 -8.35 -59.03
C ASP A 1186 -2.68 -9.34 -58.63
N GLN A 1187 -2.67 -9.85 -57.39
CA GLN A 1187 -3.73 -10.74 -56.89
C GLN A 1187 -5.04 -10.00 -56.55
N TRP A 1188 -4.94 -8.71 -56.21
CA TRP A 1188 -6.13 -7.89 -55.92
C TRP A 1188 -6.81 -7.42 -57.20
N GLU A 1189 -6.06 -7.15 -58.26
CA GLU A 1189 -6.62 -6.89 -59.60
C GLU A 1189 -7.38 -8.12 -60.12
N GLU A 1190 -6.84 -9.34 -59.98
CA GLU A 1190 -7.55 -10.57 -60.37
C GLU A 1190 -8.86 -10.75 -59.58
N MET A 1191 -8.86 -10.51 -58.26
CA MET A 1191 -10.06 -10.62 -57.43
C MET A 1191 -11.12 -9.56 -57.77
N LEU A 1192 -10.70 -8.32 -58.03
CA LEU A 1192 -11.60 -7.23 -58.41
C LEU A 1192 -12.16 -7.43 -59.82
N LEU A 1193 -11.37 -7.97 -60.75
CA LEU A 1193 -11.83 -8.41 -62.07
C LEU A 1193 -12.85 -9.53 -61.95
N GLU A 1194 -12.67 -10.46 -61.01
CA GLU A 1194 -13.60 -11.57 -60.79
C GLU A 1194 -14.89 -11.12 -60.09
N GLU A 1195 -14.83 -10.19 -59.14
CA GLU A 1195 -16.03 -9.55 -58.57
C GLU A 1195 -16.78 -8.67 -59.59
N ALA A 1196 -16.06 -7.89 -60.41
CA ALA A 1196 -16.67 -7.10 -61.47
C ALA A 1196 -17.32 -7.99 -62.54
N ARG A 1197 -16.69 -9.13 -62.85
CA ARG A 1197 -17.23 -10.15 -63.74
C ARG A 1197 -18.46 -10.84 -63.16
N LEU A 1198 -18.46 -11.18 -61.87
CA LEU A 1198 -19.63 -11.73 -61.16
C LEU A 1198 -20.76 -10.71 -61.05
N ALA A 1199 -20.46 -9.42 -60.86
CA ALA A 1199 -21.44 -8.35 -60.86
C ALA A 1199 -22.05 -8.12 -62.26
N ALA A 1200 -21.23 -8.19 -63.31
CA ALA A 1200 -21.70 -8.14 -64.70
C ALA A 1200 -22.54 -9.38 -65.08
N GLU A 1201 -22.17 -10.57 -64.61
CA GLU A 1201 -22.94 -11.80 -64.77
C GLU A 1201 -24.28 -11.75 -63.99
N ALA A 1202 -24.32 -11.11 -62.83
CA ALA A 1202 -25.54 -10.91 -62.05
C ALA A 1202 -26.51 -9.88 -62.66
N LEU A 1203 -26.00 -8.90 -63.43
CA LEU A 1203 -26.84 -7.95 -64.18
C LEU A 1203 -27.39 -8.52 -65.50
N ASN A 1204 -26.87 -9.65 -65.97
CA ASN A 1204 -27.20 -10.27 -67.25
C ASN A 1204 -28.49 -11.13 -67.25
N GLU A 1205 -29.21 -11.26 -66.13
CA GLU A 1205 -30.44 -12.07 -66.09
C GLU A 1205 -31.70 -11.36 -66.60
N THR A 1206 -31.66 -10.05 -66.87
CA THR A 1206 -32.85 -9.34 -67.36
C THR A 1206 -32.49 -8.17 -68.26
N THR A 1207 -32.32 -8.41 -69.58
CA THR A 1207 -32.86 -7.63 -70.72
C THR A 1207 -32.07 -7.87 -72.01
N THR A 1208 -32.77 -7.74 -73.15
CA THR A 1208 -32.43 -8.13 -74.52
C THR A 1208 -31.18 -7.46 -75.13
N GLU A 1209 -30.38 -8.26 -75.85
CA GLU A 1209 -29.08 -7.96 -76.50
C GLU A 1209 -29.00 -6.71 -77.41
N SER A 1210 -30.12 -6.09 -77.82
CA SER A 1210 -30.08 -4.91 -78.73
C SER A 1210 -29.81 -3.58 -78.05
N VAL A 1211 -29.91 -3.50 -76.71
CA VAL A 1211 -29.64 -2.27 -75.93
C VAL A 1211 -28.16 -2.17 -75.53
N VAL A 1212 -27.45 -3.30 -75.51
CA VAL A 1212 -26.07 -3.39 -75.00
C VAL A 1212 -25.07 -2.72 -75.93
N GLU A 1213 -25.23 -2.83 -77.26
CA GLU A 1213 -24.34 -2.13 -78.21
C GLU A 1213 -24.57 -0.61 -78.20
N THR A 1214 -25.80 -0.15 -77.95
CA THR A 1214 -26.12 1.29 -77.90
C THR A 1214 -25.69 1.94 -76.57
N VAL A 1215 -25.65 1.16 -75.48
CA VAL A 1215 -25.19 1.63 -74.16
C VAL A 1215 -23.67 1.50 -74.02
N ALA A 1216 -23.03 0.48 -74.62
CA ALA A 1216 -21.58 0.34 -74.60
C ALA A 1216 -20.86 1.46 -75.37
N GLU A 1217 -21.43 1.94 -76.48
CA GLU A 1217 -20.89 3.11 -77.19
C GLU A 1217 -21.17 4.43 -76.45
N ALA A 1218 -22.20 4.50 -75.59
CA ALA A 1218 -22.52 5.67 -74.77
C ALA A 1218 -21.74 5.75 -73.45
N VAL A 1219 -21.23 4.63 -72.92
CA VAL A 1219 -20.43 4.60 -71.67
C VAL A 1219 -18.94 4.88 -71.92
N ILE A 1220 -18.47 4.74 -73.16
CA ILE A 1220 -17.07 5.02 -73.54
C ILE A 1220 -16.84 6.49 -73.89
N ASN A 1221 -17.90 7.25 -74.22
CA ASN A 1221 -17.84 8.67 -74.56
C ASN A 1221 -18.76 9.50 -73.64
N ASP A 1222 -18.16 10.34 -72.79
CA ASP A 1222 -18.72 11.47 -72.02
C ASP A 1222 -19.37 11.26 -70.62
N GLU A 1223 -18.78 12.02 -69.69
CA GLU A 1223 -19.23 12.65 -68.43
C GLU A 1223 -20.14 11.88 -67.44
N PHE A 1224 -19.58 11.51 -66.27
CA PHE A 1224 -20.18 11.74 -64.94
C PHE A 1224 -19.15 11.71 -63.80
#